data_AF-F8NYI5-F1
#
_entry.id   AF-F8NYI5-F1
#
_cell.length_a   1.000
_cell.length_b   1.000
_cell.length_c   1.000
_cell.angle_alpha   90.00
_cell.angle_beta   90.00
_cell.angle_gamma   90.00
#
_symmetry.space_group_name_H-M   'P 1'
#
loop_
_entity.id
_entity.type
_entity.pdbx_description
1 polymer ?
#
loop_
_entity_poly.entity_id
_entity_poly.type
_entity_poly.pdbx_seq_one_letter_code
_entity_poly.pdbx_strand_id
1 'polypeptide(L)'
;MYPKKLRSCVRDISGKIPGKHWHYRFISCNPSLVLRKPQKLDPKRAKNFNWTVVADYFAQRKQLNDMYGGIPPEHDWNMDEKGIQMGGGRKGDGTKYFYNRKQKGSYCISDDNLELVTVIECISAAGALMKPGFVLKEGPLPDLSDVEGIGSISRTKTGWTNRGICEEWFNKTFIPESQACRIDDRPVILTLDGHDSHEQPVLQALAYEHSIIIYRLPSKTTHKLQPLDVVVFAPVGRSWSSHTSRLAIEGIKINCYNIVPEYLSIRHIITPELIRTAFKETGIYPFNPNVFTEGDFAPSQVTSTSAHFPDSYPSDVDTSDESFHMSDVELDGYHDQEPSQEYRENNDEQEDESSSSSPTREGSTLPPELFSWPRFSNTPPPSPLQMSLPPLPPTDPFVNSASRSQTGSAPSPSPSQLGLDVFPSPTPSDRVRTKATSAQRRCSGYMTRSSSAQSLKVMLAQLKAERDAANAHCTLARCDAEDIQKRSGNHRKPQRGTTKPTAQFLTHPELKAVFEQQETERKEKARIDTEKEASKQQEDTARNTQITIETVMKVFDRSFASYKRKEDLIVIAGALGLPIDGTVKALIERIKSHLQGHKELANNPRFAGLFGRRVQAPEGCSTPGPSYNFNISERILPLPTDENGVTITYYNELGQPYYVL
;
A
#
# COMPACT_ATOMS: atom_id res chain seq x y z
N MET A 1 27.32 4.03 12.09
CA MET A 1 27.46 3.92 13.56
C MET A 1 27.03 5.24 14.22
N TYR A 2 26.43 5.23 15.44
CA TYR A 2 25.93 6.44 16.10
C TYR A 2 27.00 7.15 16.98
N PRO A 3 27.13 8.49 16.98
CA PRO A 3 28.24 9.19 17.66
C PRO A 3 28.39 8.93 19.17
N LYS A 4 27.30 8.69 19.91
CA LYS A 4 27.40 8.32 21.34
C LYS A 4 28.01 6.92 21.53
N LYS A 5 27.74 5.98 20.62
CA LYS A 5 28.33 4.63 20.63
C LYS A 5 29.79 4.63 20.15
N LEU A 6 30.16 5.50 19.20
CA LEU A 6 31.51 5.63 18.67
C LEU A 6 32.57 5.84 19.77
N ARG A 7 32.28 6.68 20.79
CA ARG A 7 33.20 6.87 21.93
C ARG A 7 33.34 5.64 22.84
N SER A 8 32.36 4.73 22.85
CA SER A 8 32.54 3.40 23.47
C SER A 8 33.47 2.57 22.59
N CYS A 9 33.14 2.34 21.33
CA CYS A 9 33.92 1.47 20.45
C CYS A 9 35.41 1.87 20.40
N VAL A 10 35.74 3.16 20.39
CA VAL A 10 37.13 3.63 20.44
C VAL A 10 37.79 3.41 21.81
N ARG A 11 37.06 3.53 22.93
CA ARG A 11 37.56 3.08 24.26
C ARG A 11 37.81 1.58 24.25
N ASP A 12 36.89 0.82 23.69
CA ASP A 12 36.88 -0.65 23.71
C ASP A 12 38.02 -1.22 22.84
N ILE A 13 38.45 -0.48 21.81
CA ILE A 13 39.63 -0.78 20.97
C ILE A 13 40.94 -0.25 21.57
N SER A 14 40.98 0.97 22.13
CA SER A 14 42.22 1.65 22.53
C SER A 14 42.55 1.63 24.04
N GLY A 15 41.67 1.03 24.85
CA GLY A 15 41.71 1.08 26.32
C GLY A 15 41.46 2.47 26.94
N LYS A 16 41.35 3.55 26.14
CA LYS A 16 41.30 4.94 26.62
C LYS A 16 40.02 5.64 26.18
N ILE A 17 39.34 6.29 27.12
CA ILE A 17 38.10 7.05 26.84
C ILE A 17 38.44 8.31 26.02
N PRO A 18 37.95 8.47 24.77
CA PRO A 18 38.22 9.66 23.99
C PRO A 18 37.51 10.88 24.58
N GLY A 19 38.14 12.07 24.49
CA GLY A 19 37.54 13.32 24.96
C GLY A 19 36.16 13.62 24.36
N LYS A 20 35.31 14.39 25.06
CA LYS A 20 33.91 14.67 24.67
C LYS A 20 33.76 15.10 23.20
N HIS A 21 34.67 15.95 22.71
CA HIS A 21 34.67 16.52 21.36
C HIS A 21 35.55 15.74 20.35
N TRP A 22 36.13 14.59 20.74
CA TRP A 22 36.99 13.78 19.86
C TRP A 22 36.30 13.42 18.54
N HIS A 23 35.01 13.07 18.57
CA HIS A 23 34.26 12.67 17.37
C HIS A 23 34.11 13.81 16.35
N TYR A 24 34.00 15.07 16.78
CA TYR A 24 34.02 16.22 15.86
C TYR A 24 35.40 16.37 15.19
N ARG A 25 36.48 16.23 15.97
CA ARG A 25 37.87 16.27 15.44
C ARG A 25 38.14 15.11 14.49
N PHE A 26 37.68 13.90 14.83
CA PHE A 26 37.79 12.71 13.99
C PHE A 26 37.11 12.92 12.63
N ILE A 27 35.89 13.48 12.61
CA ILE A 27 35.18 13.81 11.36
C ILE A 27 35.92 14.90 10.59
N SER A 28 36.38 15.99 11.22
CA SER A 28 37.14 17.04 10.52
C SER A 28 38.49 16.56 9.96
N CYS A 29 39.10 15.53 10.55
CA CYS A 29 40.32 14.90 10.06
C CYS A 29 40.08 13.77 9.04
N ASN A 30 38.83 13.41 8.75
CA ASN A 30 38.48 12.37 7.78
C ASN A 30 37.39 12.91 6.82
N PRO A 31 37.73 13.73 5.81
CA PRO A 31 36.75 14.41 4.94
C PRO A 31 35.81 13.49 4.16
N SER A 32 36.15 12.21 4.01
CA SER A 32 35.28 11.18 3.43
C SER A 32 34.10 10.77 4.33
N LEU A 33 34.10 11.16 5.62
CA LEU A 33 33.06 10.81 6.58
C LEU A 33 32.13 12.00 6.83
N VAL A 34 30.83 11.83 6.58
CA VAL A 34 29.81 12.89 6.77
C VAL A 34 28.83 12.51 7.88
N LEU A 35 28.61 13.40 8.84
CA LEU A 35 27.57 13.23 9.85
C LEU A 35 26.20 13.61 9.29
N ARG A 36 25.41 12.61 8.90
CA ARG A 36 24.01 12.77 8.45
C ARG A 36 23.03 12.17 9.46
N LYS A 37 21.80 12.69 9.48
CA LYS A 37 20.65 11.95 10.03
C LYS A 37 20.25 10.89 8.97
N PRO A 38 20.00 9.62 9.34
CA PRO A 38 19.39 8.68 8.41
C PRO A 38 17.96 9.11 8.11
N GLN A 39 17.51 8.90 6.87
CA GLN A 39 16.09 8.94 6.54
C GLN A 39 15.40 7.70 7.13
N LYS A 40 14.09 7.79 7.39
CA LYS A 40 13.28 6.60 7.64
C LYS A 40 13.02 5.91 6.30
N LEU A 41 13.04 4.58 6.30
CA LEU A 41 12.57 3.75 5.20
C LEU A 41 11.50 2.80 5.77
N ASP A 42 10.38 2.64 5.05
CA ASP A 42 9.35 1.68 5.43
C ASP A 42 9.88 0.23 5.29
N PRO A 43 9.58 -0.68 6.23
CA PRO A 43 10.01 -2.08 6.14
C PRO A 43 9.58 -2.83 4.87
N LYS A 44 8.43 -2.50 4.26
CA LYS A 44 7.98 -3.14 3.01
C LYS A 44 8.83 -2.64 1.82
N ARG A 45 9.07 -1.32 1.73
CA ARG A 45 10.01 -0.70 0.78
C ARG A 45 11.42 -1.30 0.93
N ALA A 46 11.92 -1.43 2.17
CA ALA A 46 13.24 -1.99 2.47
C ALA A 46 13.40 -3.47 2.07
N LYS A 47 12.35 -4.29 2.24
CA LYS A 47 12.37 -5.71 1.85
C LYS A 47 12.24 -5.90 0.34
N ASN A 48 11.33 -5.16 -0.30
CA ASN A 48 10.97 -5.38 -1.70
C ASN A 48 12.02 -4.81 -2.67
N PHE A 49 12.77 -3.77 -2.28
CA PHE A 49 13.92 -3.30 -3.05
C PHE A 49 15.15 -4.19 -2.82
N ASN A 50 15.10 -5.40 -3.40
CA ASN A 50 16.19 -6.37 -3.40
C ASN A 50 16.72 -6.62 -4.82
N TRP A 51 17.92 -7.21 -4.92
CA TRP A 51 18.60 -7.42 -6.19
C TRP A 51 17.77 -8.23 -7.20
N THR A 52 17.16 -9.34 -6.78
CA THR A 52 16.41 -10.23 -7.68
C THR A 52 15.20 -9.53 -8.31
N VAL A 53 14.41 -8.79 -7.53
CA VAL A 53 13.24 -8.05 -8.01
C VAL A 53 13.61 -6.93 -8.98
N VAL A 54 14.75 -6.27 -8.75
CA VAL A 54 15.24 -5.16 -9.59
C VAL A 54 15.95 -5.67 -10.84
N ALA A 55 16.65 -6.81 -10.76
CA ALA A 55 17.23 -7.50 -11.91
C ALA A 55 16.14 -8.05 -12.86
N ASP A 56 15.08 -8.67 -12.34
CA ASP A 56 13.90 -9.10 -13.12
C ASP A 56 13.22 -7.91 -13.82
N TYR A 57 12.97 -6.82 -13.09
CA TYR A 57 12.44 -5.57 -13.66
C TYR A 57 13.29 -5.06 -14.84
N PHE A 58 14.61 -4.99 -14.69
CA PHE A 58 15.46 -4.54 -15.79
C PHE A 58 15.60 -5.58 -16.92
N ALA A 59 15.48 -6.88 -16.63
CA ALA A 59 15.46 -7.93 -17.65
C ALA A 59 14.20 -7.84 -18.52
N GLN A 60 13.01 -7.71 -17.92
CA GLN A 60 11.76 -7.46 -18.64
C GLN A 60 11.84 -6.16 -19.46
N ARG A 61 12.34 -5.07 -18.86
CA ARG A 61 12.54 -3.78 -19.56
C ARG A 61 13.55 -3.88 -20.71
N LYS A 62 14.56 -4.76 -20.61
CA LYS A 62 15.49 -5.06 -21.70
C LYS A 62 14.79 -5.85 -22.81
N GLN A 63 14.05 -6.90 -22.49
CA GLN A 63 13.30 -7.70 -23.46
C GLN A 63 12.33 -6.83 -24.28
N LEU A 64 11.62 -5.90 -23.62
CA LEU A 64 10.77 -4.90 -24.27
C LEU A 64 11.56 -4.03 -25.25
N ASN A 65 12.71 -3.49 -24.84
CA ASN A 65 13.57 -2.70 -25.72
C ASN A 65 14.08 -3.53 -26.90
N ASP A 66 14.62 -4.73 -26.65
CA ASP A 66 15.15 -5.62 -27.68
C ASP A 66 14.08 -5.98 -28.73
N MET A 67 12.83 -6.24 -28.29
CA MET A 67 11.70 -6.61 -29.14
C MET A 67 11.32 -5.53 -30.16
N TYR A 68 11.42 -4.24 -29.79
CA TYR A 68 11.02 -3.11 -30.64
C TYR A 68 12.19 -2.33 -31.25
N GLY A 69 13.43 -2.85 -31.15
CA GLY A 69 14.63 -2.15 -31.66
C GLY A 69 15.01 -0.90 -30.85
N GLY A 70 14.64 -0.89 -29.56
CA GLY A 70 14.74 0.23 -28.63
C GLY A 70 13.49 1.12 -28.66
N ILE A 71 13.00 1.52 -27.49
CA ILE A 71 11.89 2.47 -27.35
C ILE A 71 12.41 3.92 -27.42
N PRO A 72 11.79 4.83 -28.22
CA PRO A 72 12.11 6.24 -28.23
C PRO A 72 11.89 6.93 -26.88
N PRO A 73 12.71 7.93 -26.49
CA PRO A 73 12.46 8.70 -25.29
C PRO A 73 11.16 9.53 -25.34
N GLU A 74 10.63 9.82 -26.53
CA GLU A 74 9.33 10.45 -26.76
C GLU A 74 8.16 9.47 -26.53
N HIS A 75 8.42 8.16 -26.63
CA HIS A 75 7.45 7.09 -26.42
C HIS A 75 7.48 6.55 -24.98
N ASP A 76 8.56 6.76 -24.22
CA ASP A 76 8.72 6.29 -22.84
C ASP A 76 8.20 7.32 -21.83
N TRP A 77 7.00 7.06 -21.28
CA TRP A 77 6.32 7.93 -20.33
C TRP A 77 6.32 7.33 -18.91
N ASN A 78 6.27 8.23 -17.93
CA ASN A 78 6.08 7.92 -16.51
C ASN A 78 4.95 8.76 -15.92
N MET A 79 4.01 8.09 -15.23
CA MET A 79 2.91 8.73 -14.49
C MET A 79 2.95 8.32 -13.01
N ASP A 80 2.61 9.28 -12.15
CA ASP A 80 2.55 9.12 -10.70
C ASP A 80 1.59 10.15 -10.06
N GLU A 81 1.15 9.87 -8.84
CA GLU A 81 0.18 10.71 -8.12
C GLU A 81 0.81 11.46 -6.95
N LYS A 82 0.46 12.74 -6.78
CA LYS A 82 0.94 13.58 -5.69
C LYS A 82 -0.18 14.29 -4.95
N GLY A 83 -0.39 13.91 -3.69
CA GLY A 83 -1.12 14.73 -2.73
C GLY A 83 -0.37 16.04 -2.42
N ILE A 84 -1.03 17.18 -2.62
CA ILE A 84 -0.60 18.51 -2.17
C ILE A 84 -1.61 19.05 -1.12
N GLN A 85 -1.10 19.64 -0.04
CA GLN A 85 -1.93 20.25 1.01
C GLN A 85 -2.12 21.74 0.73
N MET A 86 -3.36 22.24 0.79
CA MET A 86 -3.71 23.62 0.43
C MET A 86 -2.84 24.67 1.16
N GLY A 87 -2.65 24.55 2.48
CA GLY A 87 -1.81 25.45 3.27
C GLY A 87 -0.29 25.19 3.20
N GLY A 88 0.18 24.31 2.31
CA GLY A 88 1.61 23.95 2.17
C GLY A 88 2.14 22.95 3.19
N GLY A 89 1.34 22.59 4.20
CA GLY A 89 1.62 21.53 5.16
C GLY A 89 2.51 21.93 6.35
N ARG A 90 2.38 21.17 7.45
CA ARG A 90 2.90 21.49 8.80
C ARG A 90 4.44 21.68 8.95
N LYS A 91 5.23 21.54 7.88
CA LYS A 91 6.70 21.56 7.93
C LYS A 91 7.33 22.81 7.30
N GLY A 92 6.56 23.60 6.54
CA GLY A 92 7.05 24.71 5.75
C GLY A 92 8.02 24.27 4.64
N ASP A 93 8.58 25.25 3.93
CA ASP A 93 9.64 25.04 2.92
C ASP A 93 11.03 24.74 3.53
N GLY A 94 11.21 25.04 4.83
CA GLY A 94 12.47 24.89 5.56
C GLY A 94 13.38 26.12 5.52
N THR A 95 12.90 27.25 5.00
CA THR A 95 13.61 28.53 4.95
C THR A 95 14.01 29.01 6.34
N LYS A 96 15.19 29.64 6.44
CA LYS A 96 15.78 30.11 7.70
C LYS A 96 15.99 31.61 7.65
N TYR A 97 15.33 32.32 8.56
CA TYR A 97 15.45 33.77 8.70
C TYR A 97 16.49 34.15 9.75
N PHE A 98 17.15 35.29 9.54
CA PHE A 98 18.07 35.87 10.53
C PHE A 98 17.29 36.73 11.52
N TYR A 99 17.23 36.28 12.78
CA TYR A 99 16.66 37.06 13.90
C TYR A 99 17.77 37.60 14.80
N ASN A 100 17.54 38.76 15.42
CA ASN A 100 18.47 39.30 16.42
C ASN A 100 18.49 38.38 17.66
N ARG A 101 19.66 38.09 18.24
CA ARG A 101 19.78 37.24 19.45
C ARG A 101 18.92 37.74 20.65
N LYS A 102 18.58 39.04 20.70
CA LYS A 102 17.71 39.63 21.74
C LYS A 102 16.21 39.55 21.42
N GLN A 103 15.83 39.20 20.20
CA GLN A 103 14.44 39.10 19.76
C GLN A 103 13.79 37.82 20.30
N LYS A 104 12.70 37.97 21.07
CA LYS A 104 12.01 36.83 21.71
C LYS A 104 10.95 36.17 20.83
N GLY A 105 10.35 36.90 19.89
CA GLY A 105 9.33 36.39 18.96
C GLY A 105 9.92 36.13 17.58
N SER A 106 9.74 34.92 17.07
CA SER A 106 10.19 34.49 15.74
C SER A 106 9.06 33.68 15.11
N TYR A 107 8.19 34.38 14.40
CA TYR A 107 6.94 33.84 13.85
C TYR A 107 6.86 34.15 12.35
N CYS A 108 6.21 33.26 11.60
CA CYS A 108 5.68 33.52 10.27
C CYS A 108 4.18 33.27 10.30
N ILE A 109 3.44 33.88 9.36
CA ILE A 109 2.05 33.50 9.10
C ILE A 109 2.08 32.18 8.33
N SER A 110 1.16 31.27 8.66
CA SER A 110 0.98 29.99 7.98
C SER A 110 -0.51 29.67 7.92
N ASP A 111 -1.00 29.14 6.80
CA ASP A 111 -2.35 28.60 6.72
C ASP A 111 -2.41 27.23 7.40
N ASP A 112 -3.50 26.95 8.12
CA ASP A 112 -3.77 25.69 8.81
C ASP A 112 -4.63 24.71 7.98
N ASN A 113 -5.02 25.10 6.76
CA ASN A 113 -5.73 24.23 5.82
C ASN A 113 -4.86 23.05 5.36
N LEU A 114 -5.14 21.86 5.90
CA LEU A 114 -4.47 20.59 5.57
C LEU A 114 -5.26 19.74 4.55
N GLU A 115 -6.30 20.28 3.93
CA GLU A 115 -7.05 19.58 2.87
C GLU A 115 -6.11 19.20 1.73
N LEU A 116 -6.23 17.93 1.30
CA LEU A 116 -5.39 17.31 0.29
C LEU A 116 -6.11 17.35 -1.07
N VAL A 117 -5.38 17.76 -2.10
CA VAL A 117 -5.76 17.61 -3.50
C VAL A 117 -4.73 16.70 -4.16
N THR A 118 -5.19 15.72 -4.94
CA THR A 118 -4.28 14.82 -5.67
C THR A 118 -4.02 15.40 -7.05
N VAL A 119 -2.75 15.59 -7.41
CA VAL A 119 -2.33 15.96 -8.76
C VAL A 119 -1.77 14.71 -9.45
N ILE A 120 -2.25 14.43 -10.66
CA ILE A 120 -1.70 13.42 -11.57
C ILE A 120 -0.66 14.14 -12.44
N GLU A 121 0.58 13.70 -12.36
CA GLU A 121 1.69 14.22 -13.16
C GLU A 121 2.19 13.14 -14.13
N CYS A 122 2.61 13.55 -15.33
CA CYS A 122 3.08 12.64 -16.36
C CYS A 122 4.18 13.29 -17.22
N ILE A 123 5.28 12.56 -17.42
CA ILE A 123 6.53 13.04 -18.04
C ILE A 123 7.11 12.00 -18.99
N SER A 124 7.80 12.43 -20.07
CA SER A 124 8.51 11.53 -20.98
C SER A 124 10.03 11.57 -20.82
N ALA A 125 10.72 10.48 -21.17
CA ALA A 125 12.17 10.42 -21.13
C ALA A 125 12.86 11.47 -22.02
N ALA A 126 12.18 11.97 -23.06
CA ALA A 126 12.65 13.05 -23.92
C ALA A 126 12.70 14.41 -23.19
N GLY A 127 12.06 14.53 -22.03
CA GLY A 127 11.92 15.77 -21.28
C GLY A 127 10.60 16.50 -21.51
N ALA A 128 9.58 15.85 -22.10
CA ALA A 128 8.25 16.45 -22.25
C ALA A 128 7.45 16.33 -20.94
N LEU A 129 6.58 17.31 -20.72
CA LEU A 129 5.67 17.40 -19.57
C LEU A 129 4.23 17.47 -20.10
N MET A 130 3.43 16.45 -19.80
CA MET A 130 2.01 16.39 -20.16
C MET A 130 1.22 17.50 -19.43
N LYS A 131 -0.04 17.76 -19.77
CA LYS A 131 -0.92 18.55 -18.89
C LYS A 131 -1.30 17.73 -17.63
N PRO A 132 -1.43 18.35 -16.44
CA PRO A 132 -1.68 17.64 -15.19
C PRO A 132 -3.17 17.33 -15.00
N GLY A 133 -3.48 16.23 -14.33
CA GLY A 133 -4.82 15.94 -13.83
C GLY A 133 -4.99 16.41 -12.38
N PHE A 134 -6.20 16.83 -11.99
CA PHE A 134 -6.52 17.22 -10.62
C PHE A 134 -7.71 16.43 -10.08
N VAL A 135 -7.56 15.83 -8.90
CA VAL A 135 -8.65 15.19 -8.17
C VAL A 135 -8.98 16.00 -6.92
N LEU A 136 -10.15 16.64 -6.97
CA LEU A 136 -10.69 17.48 -5.90
C LEU A 136 -11.69 16.70 -5.04
N LYS A 137 -11.88 17.11 -3.79
CA LYS A 137 -12.97 16.60 -2.95
C LYS A 137 -14.34 17.07 -3.46
N GLU A 138 -15.43 16.35 -3.19
CA GLU A 138 -16.80 16.79 -3.52
C GLU A 138 -17.13 18.21 -3.01
N GLY A 139 -17.88 18.97 -3.81
CA GLY A 139 -18.23 20.38 -3.57
C GLY A 139 -18.52 21.11 -4.88
N PRO A 140 -18.81 22.42 -4.86
CA PRO A 140 -18.98 23.23 -6.07
C PRO A 140 -17.72 23.19 -6.94
N LEU A 141 -17.88 23.07 -8.26
CA LEU A 141 -16.76 23.27 -9.20
C LEU A 141 -16.39 24.75 -9.22
N PRO A 142 -15.11 25.12 -9.08
CA PRO A 142 -14.66 26.38 -9.65
C PRO A 142 -14.96 26.41 -11.14
N ASP A 143 -15.32 27.58 -11.63
CA ASP A 143 -15.17 27.85 -13.04
C ASP A 143 -13.68 27.93 -13.34
N LEU A 144 -13.20 26.99 -14.16
CA LEU A 144 -11.83 26.90 -14.64
C LEU A 144 -11.80 26.92 -16.18
N SER A 145 -12.89 27.38 -16.82
CA SER A 145 -13.04 27.41 -18.28
C SER A 145 -11.97 28.28 -18.94
N ASP A 146 -11.54 29.34 -18.27
CA ASP A 146 -10.49 30.28 -18.71
C ASP A 146 -9.07 29.82 -18.32
N VAL A 147 -8.89 28.67 -17.65
CA VAL A 147 -7.59 28.23 -17.13
C VAL A 147 -6.94 27.21 -18.06
N GLU A 148 -6.11 27.72 -18.97
CA GLU A 148 -5.31 26.90 -19.89
C GLU A 148 -4.32 25.96 -19.17
N GLY A 149 -3.85 24.94 -19.88
CA GLY A 149 -2.78 24.04 -19.41
C GLY A 149 -3.24 22.90 -18.49
N ILE A 150 -4.54 22.78 -18.20
CA ILE A 150 -5.15 21.68 -17.45
C ILE A 150 -5.34 20.44 -18.35
N GLY A 151 -5.05 19.25 -17.82
CA GLY A 151 -5.22 17.97 -18.53
C GLY A 151 -6.55 17.28 -18.19
N SER A 152 -6.89 17.19 -16.92
CA SER A 152 -8.20 16.73 -16.43
C SER A 152 -8.56 17.35 -15.07
N ILE A 153 -9.86 17.44 -14.78
CA ILE A 153 -10.38 17.74 -13.44
C ILE A 153 -11.46 16.72 -13.13
N SER A 154 -11.31 15.99 -12.03
CA SER A 154 -12.30 15.03 -11.56
C SER A 154 -12.54 15.20 -10.05
N ARG A 155 -13.59 14.59 -9.50
CA ARG A 155 -13.92 14.71 -8.07
C ARG A 155 -14.27 13.38 -7.42
N THR A 156 -13.94 13.23 -6.13
CA THR A 156 -14.41 12.12 -5.30
C THR A 156 -14.81 12.55 -3.90
N LYS A 157 -15.60 11.72 -3.22
CA LYS A 157 -15.95 11.85 -1.79
C LYS A 157 -14.73 11.98 -0.87
N THR A 158 -13.62 11.38 -1.28
CA THR A 158 -12.42 11.22 -0.46
C THR A 158 -11.27 12.14 -0.87
N GLY A 159 -11.29 12.75 -2.06
CA GLY A 159 -10.19 13.54 -2.64
C GLY A 159 -9.09 12.71 -3.33
N TRP A 160 -9.24 11.37 -3.33
CA TRP A 160 -8.30 10.44 -3.96
C TRP A 160 -8.81 9.98 -5.33
N THR A 161 -7.89 9.58 -6.20
CA THR A 161 -8.21 8.92 -7.47
C THR A 161 -9.06 7.67 -7.25
N ASN A 162 -9.98 7.42 -8.17
CA ASN A 162 -10.68 6.15 -8.29
C ASN A 162 -10.51 5.59 -9.70
N ARG A 163 -11.02 4.38 -9.92
CA ARG A 163 -11.03 3.68 -11.21
C ARG A 163 -11.47 4.56 -12.39
N GLY A 164 -12.69 5.07 -12.36
CA GLY A 164 -13.23 5.92 -13.43
C GLY A 164 -12.43 7.20 -13.69
N ILE A 165 -11.71 7.73 -12.70
CA ILE A 165 -10.82 8.89 -12.86
C ILE A 165 -9.53 8.53 -13.57
N CYS A 166 -8.93 7.38 -13.24
CA CYS A 166 -7.75 6.88 -13.97
C CYS A 166 -8.09 6.59 -15.44
N GLU A 167 -9.26 6.01 -15.68
CA GLU A 167 -9.81 5.75 -17.02
C GLU A 167 -10.10 7.07 -17.78
N GLU A 168 -10.72 8.05 -17.12
CA GLU A 168 -11.01 9.38 -17.68
C GLU A 168 -9.73 10.14 -18.07
N TRP A 169 -8.74 10.21 -17.17
CA TRP A 169 -7.45 10.85 -17.44
C TRP A 169 -6.69 10.13 -18.57
N PHE A 170 -6.71 8.79 -18.58
CA PHE A 170 -6.01 8.03 -19.62
C PHE A 170 -6.62 8.28 -21.02
N ASN A 171 -7.96 8.28 -21.11
CA ASN A 171 -8.68 8.49 -22.36
C ASN A 171 -8.63 9.96 -22.83
N LYS A 172 -8.85 10.93 -21.93
CA LYS A 172 -8.97 12.36 -22.30
C LYS A 172 -7.63 13.11 -22.32
N THR A 173 -6.62 12.66 -21.57
CA THR A 173 -5.33 13.37 -21.42
C THR A 173 -4.18 12.53 -21.95
N PHE A 174 -3.99 11.31 -21.44
CA PHE A 174 -2.80 10.52 -21.79
C PHE A 174 -2.76 10.14 -23.27
N ILE A 175 -3.81 9.48 -23.78
CA ILE A 175 -3.86 9.02 -25.18
C ILE A 175 -3.66 10.20 -26.17
N PRO A 176 -4.41 11.32 -26.09
CA PRO A 176 -4.21 12.41 -27.04
C PRO A 176 -2.80 13.04 -27.00
N GLU A 177 -2.24 13.27 -25.80
CA GLU A 177 -0.94 13.94 -25.69
C GLU A 177 0.23 12.98 -25.97
N SER A 178 0.17 11.71 -25.57
CA SER A 178 1.23 10.74 -25.85
C SER A 178 1.29 10.39 -27.35
N GLN A 179 0.14 10.30 -28.04
CA GLN A 179 0.11 10.06 -29.49
C GLN A 179 0.54 11.32 -30.28
N ALA A 180 0.23 12.52 -29.79
CA ALA A 180 0.74 13.77 -30.39
C ALA A 180 2.28 13.91 -30.31
N CYS A 181 2.92 13.26 -29.33
CA CYS A 181 4.38 13.18 -29.21
C CYS A 181 5.00 11.96 -29.94
N ARG A 182 4.21 11.09 -30.57
CA ARG A 182 4.70 9.83 -31.15
C ARG A 182 5.45 10.06 -32.45
N ILE A 183 6.75 9.74 -32.46
CA ILE A 183 7.63 9.97 -33.63
C ILE A 183 7.63 8.86 -34.70
N ASP A 184 7.15 7.65 -34.38
CA ASP A 184 7.11 6.49 -35.29
C ASP A 184 6.17 5.38 -34.77
N ASP A 185 6.05 4.28 -35.51
CA ASP A 185 5.09 3.20 -35.26
C ASP A 185 5.39 2.35 -34.01
N ARG A 186 6.55 2.49 -33.34
CA ARG A 186 6.85 1.78 -32.08
C ARG A 186 5.83 2.10 -30.98
N PRO A 187 5.59 1.19 -30.01
CA PRO A 187 4.56 1.38 -29.00
C PRO A 187 4.96 2.41 -27.96
N VAL A 188 3.98 3.20 -27.53
CA VAL A 188 4.12 4.11 -26.39
C VAL A 188 4.15 3.28 -25.10
N ILE A 189 5.10 3.53 -24.21
CA ILE A 189 5.22 2.83 -22.93
C ILE A 189 4.72 3.75 -21.81
N LEU A 190 3.75 3.30 -21.01
CA LEU A 190 3.33 4.01 -19.81
C LEU A 190 3.82 3.27 -18.57
N THR A 191 4.84 3.84 -17.93
CA THR A 191 5.43 3.33 -16.68
C THR A 191 4.69 3.93 -15.48
N LEU A 192 4.03 3.09 -14.68
CA LEU A 192 3.27 3.52 -13.50
C LEU A 192 3.33 2.50 -12.34
N ASP A 193 2.72 2.86 -11.21
CA ASP A 193 2.68 2.08 -9.97
C ASP A 193 1.74 0.83 -10.05
N GLY A 194 1.78 -0.02 -9.03
CA GLY A 194 1.03 -1.29 -8.99
C GLY A 194 -0.42 -1.22 -8.47
N HIS A 195 -1.03 -0.05 -8.33
CA HIS A 195 -2.33 0.13 -7.66
C HIS A 195 -3.55 -0.38 -8.44
N ASP A 196 -4.57 -0.83 -7.70
CA ASP A 196 -5.84 -1.45 -8.15
C ASP A 196 -6.73 -0.57 -9.07
N SER A 197 -6.35 0.70 -9.29
CA SER A 197 -6.92 1.61 -10.30
C SER A 197 -6.46 1.25 -11.72
N HIS A 198 -5.19 0.84 -11.89
CA HIS A 198 -4.56 0.66 -13.20
C HIS A 198 -4.85 -0.72 -13.84
N GLU A 199 -5.58 -1.60 -13.15
CA GLU A 199 -5.87 -2.97 -13.59
C GLU A 199 -7.26 -3.13 -14.22
N GLN A 200 -7.85 -2.05 -14.74
CA GLN A 200 -9.17 -2.10 -15.37
C GLN A 200 -9.15 -2.69 -16.78
N PRO A 201 -10.13 -3.55 -17.15
CA PRO A 201 -10.28 -4.06 -18.51
C PRO A 201 -10.46 -2.96 -19.58
N VAL A 202 -11.17 -1.86 -19.26
CA VAL A 202 -11.38 -0.74 -20.20
C VAL A 202 -10.07 -0.01 -20.48
N LEU A 203 -9.27 0.24 -19.43
CA LEU A 203 -7.93 0.83 -19.55
C LEU A 203 -7.01 -0.05 -20.42
N GLN A 204 -7.10 -1.37 -20.27
CA GLN A 204 -6.35 -2.34 -21.09
C GLN A 204 -6.83 -2.34 -22.55
N ALA A 205 -8.14 -2.30 -22.81
CA ALA A 205 -8.67 -2.22 -24.17
C ALA A 205 -8.20 -0.96 -24.91
N LEU A 206 -8.35 0.22 -24.27
CA LEU A 206 -7.89 1.50 -24.81
C LEU A 206 -6.37 1.51 -25.05
N ALA A 207 -5.60 0.94 -24.12
CA ALA A 207 -4.16 0.84 -24.28
C ALA A 207 -3.78 -0.08 -25.46
N TYR A 208 -4.47 -1.21 -25.66
CA TYR A 208 -4.28 -2.04 -26.86
C TYR A 208 -4.63 -1.30 -28.16
N GLU A 209 -5.79 -0.66 -28.21
CA GLU A 209 -6.29 0.06 -29.40
C GLU A 209 -5.30 1.14 -29.87
N HIS A 210 -4.70 1.88 -28.94
CA HIS A 210 -3.74 2.94 -29.24
C HIS A 210 -2.27 2.48 -29.28
N SER A 211 -1.99 1.17 -29.22
CA SER A 211 -0.63 0.61 -29.16
C SER A 211 0.22 1.18 -28.01
N ILE A 212 -0.37 1.18 -26.81
CA ILE A 212 0.24 1.57 -25.54
C ILE A 212 0.51 0.32 -24.69
N ILE A 213 1.74 0.15 -24.24
CA ILE A 213 2.14 -0.90 -23.31
C ILE A 213 2.21 -0.30 -21.91
N ILE A 214 1.23 -0.63 -21.06
CA ILE A 214 1.26 -0.24 -19.64
C ILE A 214 2.21 -1.18 -18.91
N TYR A 215 3.26 -0.61 -18.30
CA TYR A 215 4.35 -1.31 -17.63
C TYR A 215 4.41 -0.92 -16.17
N ARG A 216 4.24 -1.90 -15.26
CA ARG A 216 4.17 -1.63 -13.82
C ARG A 216 5.52 -1.76 -13.13
N LEU A 217 5.79 -0.83 -12.22
CA LEU A 217 6.89 -0.95 -11.28
C LEU A 217 6.67 -2.11 -10.29
N PRO A 218 7.74 -2.76 -9.79
CA PRO A 218 7.63 -3.77 -8.75
C PRO A 218 7.05 -3.20 -7.44
N SER A 219 6.28 -4.02 -6.73
CA SER A 219 5.55 -3.60 -5.54
C SER A 219 6.44 -2.92 -4.48
N LYS A 220 6.11 -1.67 -4.12
CA LYS A 220 6.79 -0.82 -3.13
C LYS A 220 8.24 -0.39 -3.47
N THR A 221 8.63 -0.39 -4.75
CA THR A 221 9.94 0.12 -5.20
C THR A 221 9.97 1.58 -5.66
N THR A 222 8.86 2.32 -5.61
CA THR A 222 8.74 3.70 -6.18
C THR A 222 9.87 4.64 -5.78
N HIS A 223 10.23 4.65 -4.49
CA HIS A 223 11.34 5.41 -3.89
C HIS A 223 12.74 5.20 -4.50
N LYS A 224 12.86 4.30 -5.48
CA LYS A 224 14.06 4.02 -6.29
C LYS A 224 13.76 3.93 -7.79
N LEU A 225 12.59 3.44 -8.20
CA LEU A 225 12.25 3.14 -9.60
C LEU A 225 11.19 4.06 -10.25
N GLN A 226 10.60 5.01 -9.51
CA GLN A 226 9.57 5.94 -10.02
C GLN A 226 10.18 7.33 -10.26
N PRO A 227 10.46 7.74 -11.52
CA PRO A 227 11.11 9.02 -11.83
C PRO A 227 10.50 10.24 -11.10
N LEU A 228 9.17 10.33 -11.10
CA LEU A 228 8.43 11.40 -10.41
C LEU A 228 8.70 11.42 -8.90
N ASP A 229 8.53 10.30 -8.20
CA ASP A 229 8.78 10.13 -6.74
C ASP A 229 10.26 10.40 -6.36
N VAL A 230 11.21 9.94 -7.19
CA VAL A 230 12.66 10.02 -6.90
C VAL A 230 13.23 11.44 -7.09
N VAL A 231 12.84 12.16 -8.15
CA VAL A 231 13.50 13.44 -8.52
C VAL A 231 12.54 14.63 -8.57
N VAL A 232 11.33 14.49 -9.10
CA VAL A 232 10.46 15.64 -9.46
C VAL A 232 9.55 16.08 -8.29
N PHE A 233 8.97 15.13 -7.56
CA PHE A 233 8.00 15.41 -6.50
C PHE A 233 8.60 16.08 -5.25
N ALA A 234 9.93 16.04 -5.09
CA ALA A 234 10.65 16.74 -4.02
C ALA A 234 10.78 18.26 -4.26
N PRO A 235 11.29 18.76 -5.42
CA PRO A 235 11.24 20.19 -5.74
C PRO A 235 9.82 20.73 -5.92
N VAL A 236 8.88 19.98 -6.52
CA VAL A 236 7.44 20.37 -6.56
C VAL A 236 6.91 20.66 -5.16
N GLY A 237 7.12 19.73 -4.22
CA GLY A 237 6.66 19.92 -2.83
C GLY A 237 7.28 21.13 -2.14
N ARG A 238 8.57 21.41 -2.35
CA ARG A 238 9.25 22.58 -1.76
C ARG A 238 8.78 23.90 -2.38
N SER A 239 8.60 23.92 -3.71
CA SER A 239 8.09 25.09 -4.43
C SER A 239 6.66 25.42 -3.97
N TRP A 240 5.80 24.40 -3.87
CA TRP A 240 4.44 24.54 -3.34
C TRP A 240 4.42 25.11 -1.91
N SER A 241 5.13 24.49 -0.96
CA SER A 241 5.16 24.99 0.43
C SER A 241 5.73 26.40 0.57
N SER A 242 6.61 26.85 -0.33
CA SER A 242 7.13 28.23 -0.31
C SER A 242 6.14 29.22 -0.94
N HIS A 243 5.47 28.82 -2.03
CA HIS A 243 4.41 29.60 -2.69
C HIS A 243 3.20 29.83 -1.77
N THR A 244 2.70 28.79 -1.10
CA THR A 244 1.61 28.92 -0.12
C THR A 244 2.02 29.76 1.09
N SER A 245 3.28 29.67 1.53
CA SER A 245 3.81 30.52 2.62
C SER A 245 3.87 31.99 2.22
N ARG A 246 4.24 32.30 0.97
CA ARG A 246 4.20 33.67 0.41
C ARG A 246 2.77 34.20 0.37
N LEU A 247 1.83 33.44 -0.19
CA LEU A 247 0.41 33.82 -0.27
C LEU A 247 -0.20 34.04 1.12
N ALA A 248 0.13 33.20 2.11
CA ALA A 248 -0.32 33.39 3.49
C ALA A 248 0.21 34.68 4.14
N ILE A 249 1.41 35.14 3.77
CA ILE A 249 1.97 36.45 4.20
C ILE A 249 1.24 37.61 3.50
N GLU A 250 0.82 37.42 2.24
CA GLU A 250 0.00 38.37 1.48
C GLU A 250 -1.49 38.36 1.89
N GLY A 251 -1.89 37.46 2.80
CA GLY A 251 -3.28 37.30 3.26
C GLY A 251 -4.17 36.47 2.33
N ILE A 252 -3.60 35.91 1.26
CA ILE A 252 -4.31 35.06 0.28
C ILE A 252 -4.32 33.62 0.79
N LYS A 253 -5.53 33.07 1.02
CA LYS A 253 -5.72 31.66 1.41
C LYS A 253 -5.91 30.77 0.18
N ILE A 254 -5.25 29.61 0.16
CA ILE A 254 -5.54 28.55 -0.81
C ILE A 254 -6.80 27.77 -0.38
N ASN A 255 -7.66 27.53 -1.37
CA ASN A 255 -8.93 26.83 -1.26
C ASN A 255 -9.18 26.04 -2.55
N CYS A 256 -10.30 25.32 -2.62
CA CYS A 256 -10.67 24.50 -3.77
C CYS A 256 -10.92 25.28 -5.08
N TYR A 257 -11.04 26.61 -5.04
CA TYR A 257 -11.26 27.44 -6.23
C TYR A 257 -9.97 27.97 -6.87
N ASN A 258 -8.94 28.34 -6.08
CA ASN A 258 -7.67 28.87 -6.60
C ASN A 258 -6.52 27.86 -6.67
N ILE A 259 -6.61 26.69 -6.01
CA ILE A 259 -5.50 25.72 -5.97
C ILE A 259 -4.98 25.29 -7.36
N VAL A 260 -5.86 25.18 -8.37
CA VAL A 260 -5.48 24.74 -9.72
C VAL A 260 -4.58 25.77 -10.44
N PRO A 261 -5.01 27.03 -10.68
CA PRO A 261 -4.13 28.04 -11.29
C PRO A 261 -2.89 28.34 -10.44
N GLU A 262 -3.01 28.29 -9.11
CA GLU A 262 -1.86 28.50 -8.21
C GLU A 262 -0.82 27.37 -8.35
N TYR A 263 -1.24 26.11 -8.50
CA TYR A 263 -0.34 24.99 -8.79
C TYR A 263 0.28 25.11 -10.19
N LEU A 264 -0.50 25.48 -11.20
CA LEU A 264 0.02 25.72 -12.55
C LEU A 264 1.09 26.82 -12.56
N SER A 265 0.96 27.86 -11.74
CA SER A 265 1.96 28.93 -11.62
C SER A 265 3.34 28.43 -11.17
N ILE A 266 3.41 27.42 -10.28
CA ILE A 266 4.69 26.85 -9.82
C ILE A 266 5.24 25.78 -10.77
N ARG A 267 4.41 25.25 -11.69
CA ARG A 267 4.71 24.03 -12.45
C ARG A 267 5.91 24.17 -13.39
N HIS A 268 6.29 25.40 -13.74
CA HIS A 268 7.49 25.73 -14.51
C HIS A 268 8.80 25.20 -13.91
N ILE A 269 8.83 24.85 -12.61
CA ILE A 269 10.01 24.23 -11.97
C ILE A 269 10.28 22.80 -12.45
N ILE A 270 9.33 22.15 -13.13
CA ILE A 270 9.49 20.81 -13.72
C ILE A 270 10.12 20.96 -15.12
N THR A 271 11.43 21.23 -15.18
CA THR A 271 12.14 21.47 -16.46
C THR A 271 12.47 20.16 -17.19
N PRO A 272 12.69 20.20 -18.53
CA PRO A 272 13.13 19.02 -19.29
C PRO A 272 14.41 18.37 -18.77
N GLU A 273 15.31 19.14 -18.17
CA GLU A 273 16.57 18.68 -17.57
C GLU A 273 16.31 17.92 -16.25
N LEU A 274 15.35 18.40 -15.45
CA LEU A 274 14.90 17.70 -14.24
C LEU A 274 14.23 16.37 -14.61
N ILE A 275 13.41 16.36 -15.65
CA ILE A 275 12.75 15.16 -16.19
C ILE A 275 13.79 14.15 -16.70
N ARG A 276 14.71 14.55 -17.58
CA ARG A 276 15.79 13.69 -18.08
C ARG A 276 16.68 13.15 -16.95
N THR A 277 16.89 13.95 -15.90
CA THR A 277 17.58 13.50 -14.68
C THR A 277 16.77 12.43 -13.93
N ALA A 278 15.45 12.56 -13.86
CA ALA A 278 14.55 11.59 -13.22
C ALA A 278 14.61 10.20 -13.88
N PHE A 279 14.57 10.13 -15.21
CA PHE A 279 14.71 8.86 -15.94
C PHE A 279 16.13 8.27 -15.87
N LYS A 280 17.16 9.11 -15.75
CA LYS A 280 18.57 8.70 -15.62
C LYS A 280 18.87 8.11 -14.24
N GLU A 281 18.45 8.77 -13.16
CA GLU A 281 18.71 8.33 -11.77
C GLU A 281 17.91 7.06 -11.39
N THR A 282 16.86 6.73 -12.15
CA THR A 282 16.11 5.47 -12.04
C THR A 282 16.63 4.37 -12.99
N GLY A 283 17.57 4.69 -13.88
CA GLY A 283 18.13 3.75 -14.88
C GLY A 283 17.17 3.37 -16.01
N ILE A 284 16.02 4.05 -16.14
CA ILE A 284 15.02 3.77 -17.16
C ILE A 284 15.48 4.30 -18.52
N TYR A 285 15.89 5.57 -18.58
CA TYR A 285 16.42 6.19 -19.81
C TYR A 285 17.55 7.20 -19.52
N PRO A 286 18.74 7.06 -20.14
CA PRO A 286 19.18 5.92 -20.94
C PRO A 286 19.19 4.62 -20.13
N PHE A 287 18.83 3.52 -20.76
CA PHE A 287 18.66 2.23 -20.10
C PHE A 287 19.96 1.78 -19.39
N ASN A 288 19.90 1.65 -18.06
CA ASN A 288 21.04 1.29 -17.23
C ASN A 288 20.60 0.35 -16.07
N PRO A 289 20.74 -0.98 -16.20
CA PRO A 289 20.40 -1.92 -15.14
C PRO A 289 21.33 -1.82 -13.92
N ASN A 290 22.51 -1.20 -14.09
CA ASN A 290 23.55 -1.07 -13.07
C ASN A 290 23.51 0.31 -12.37
N VAL A 291 22.36 1.00 -12.37
CA VAL A 291 22.20 2.31 -11.72
C VAL A 291 22.26 2.23 -10.19
N PHE A 292 21.94 1.06 -9.60
CA PHE A 292 21.95 0.83 -8.15
C PHE A 292 23.16 0.01 -7.71
N THR A 293 23.68 0.34 -6.53
CA THR A 293 24.85 -0.31 -5.93
C THR A 293 24.46 -1.33 -4.86
N GLU A 294 25.39 -2.18 -4.43
CA GLU A 294 25.19 -3.08 -3.28
C GLU A 294 24.70 -2.32 -2.03
N GLY A 295 25.18 -1.08 -1.82
CA GLY A 295 24.76 -0.21 -0.72
C GLY A 295 23.29 0.23 -0.78
N ASP A 296 22.67 0.19 -1.96
CA ASP A 296 21.24 0.47 -2.14
C ASP A 296 20.36 -0.75 -1.81
N PHE A 297 20.87 -1.96 -2.05
CA PHE A 297 20.24 -3.23 -1.68
C PHE A 297 20.49 -3.64 -0.22
N ALA A 298 21.45 -3.02 0.47
CA ALA A 298 21.79 -3.29 1.86
C ALA A 298 20.59 -3.35 2.84
N PRO A 299 19.52 -2.53 2.73
CA PRO A 299 18.33 -2.66 3.58
C PRO A 299 17.58 -4.00 3.42
N SER A 300 17.65 -4.63 2.24
CA SER A 300 16.95 -5.88 1.96
C SER A 300 17.71 -7.12 2.44
N GLN A 301 19.03 -7.03 2.67
CA GLN A 301 19.90 -8.17 2.99
C GLN A 301 19.38 -9.03 4.14
N VAL A 302 18.88 -8.41 5.21
CA VAL A 302 18.33 -9.10 6.41
C VAL A 302 17.03 -9.88 6.09
N THR A 303 16.37 -9.56 4.98
CA THR A 303 15.11 -10.18 4.54
C THR A 303 15.22 -10.95 3.22
N SER A 304 16.41 -10.97 2.61
CA SER A 304 16.67 -11.65 1.35
C SER A 304 17.10 -13.08 1.63
N THR A 305 16.37 -14.06 1.08
CA THR A 305 16.72 -15.48 1.21
C THR A 305 17.94 -15.79 0.34
N SER A 306 19.13 -15.50 0.85
CA SER A 306 20.35 -16.09 0.30
C SER A 306 20.29 -17.59 0.57
N ALA A 307 20.29 -18.39 -0.50
CA ALA A 307 20.40 -19.84 -0.39
C ALA A 307 21.84 -20.18 0.01
N HIS A 308 22.13 -20.11 1.31
CA HIS A 308 23.47 -20.36 1.84
C HIS A 308 23.76 -21.86 1.89
N PHE A 309 24.01 -22.42 0.72
CA PHE A 309 24.61 -23.73 0.60
C PHE A 309 26.04 -23.71 1.20
N PRO A 310 26.54 -24.84 1.73
CA PRO A 310 27.97 -25.01 2.01
C PRO A 310 28.75 -25.17 0.70
N ASP A 311 30.06 -24.87 0.73
CA ASP A 311 30.97 -24.99 -0.43
C ASP A 311 31.07 -26.41 -1.03
N SER A 312 30.47 -27.41 -0.36
CA SER A 312 30.37 -28.80 -0.81
C SER A 312 29.09 -29.12 -1.62
N TYR A 313 28.24 -28.15 -1.90
CA TYR A 313 27.01 -28.35 -2.66
C TYR A 313 27.30 -28.28 -4.17
N PRO A 314 27.00 -29.33 -4.97
CA PRO A 314 27.26 -29.30 -6.40
C PRO A 314 26.36 -28.29 -7.11
N SER A 315 26.93 -27.52 -8.03
CA SER A 315 26.23 -26.50 -8.82
C SER A 315 25.23 -27.08 -9.82
N ASP A 316 25.51 -28.29 -10.31
CA ASP A 316 24.84 -28.91 -11.44
C ASP A 316 24.33 -30.31 -11.03
N VAL A 317 23.01 -30.48 -11.01
CA VAL A 317 22.35 -31.78 -10.90
C VAL A 317 21.38 -31.88 -12.06
N ASP A 318 21.72 -32.74 -13.02
CA ASP A 318 21.02 -32.88 -14.29
C ASP A 318 19.62 -33.50 -14.05
N THR A 319 18.56 -32.72 -14.26
CA THR A 319 17.18 -33.15 -13.98
C THR A 319 16.64 -33.99 -15.14
N SER A 320 16.87 -35.30 -15.08
CA SER A 320 16.12 -36.25 -15.90
C SER A 320 14.70 -36.41 -15.35
N ASP A 321 13.70 -36.01 -16.13
CA ASP A 321 12.31 -36.43 -15.92
C ASP A 321 12.19 -37.96 -15.90
N GLU A 322 11.33 -38.49 -15.03
CA GLU A 322 10.41 -39.55 -15.44
C GLU A 322 9.09 -39.41 -14.66
N SER A 323 8.05 -39.91 -15.31
CA SER A 323 6.64 -39.74 -15.00
C SER A 323 6.15 -40.72 -13.94
N PHE A 324 5.21 -40.27 -13.08
CA PHE A 324 4.33 -41.18 -12.36
C PHE A 324 2.92 -40.58 -12.18
N HIS A 325 1.90 -41.39 -12.47
CA HIS A 325 0.53 -40.94 -12.67
C HIS A 325 -0.45 -41.93 -12.03
N MET A 326 -1.09 -41.52 -10.93
CA MET A 326 -2.22 -42.16 -10.23
C MET A 326 -2.83 -41.12 -9.28
N SER A 327 -4.11 -41.12 -8.91
CA SER A 327 -5.39 -41.58 -9.49
C SER A 327 -6.46 -41.30 -8.43
N ASP A 328 -7.70 -40.99 -8.80
CA ASP A 328 -8.72 -40.51 -7.86
C ASP A 328 -9.12 -41.49 -6.74
N VAL A 329 -9.47 -40.93 -5.57
CA VAL A 329 -10.27 -41.59 -4.53
C VAL A 329 -11.20 -40.53 -3.92
N GLU A 330 -12.51 -40.73 -4.06
CA GLU A 330 -13.55 -39.93 -3.39
C GLU A 330 -13.66 -40.31 -1.91
N LEU A 331 -14.08 -39.36 -1.05
CA LEU A 331 -14.63 -39.70 0.26
C LEU A 331 -15.67 -38.66 0.71
N ASP A 332 -16.79 -39.14 1.23
CA ASP A 332 -17.99 -38.36 1.54
C ASP A 332 -17.83 -37.35 2.68
N GLY A 333 -18.69 -36.33 2.65
CA GLY A 333 -18.69 -35.20 3.59
C GLY A 333 -19.29 -35.50 4.97
N TYR A 334 -19.10 -34.54 5.87
CA TYR A 334 -19.83 -34.42 7.13
C TYR A 334 -20.37 -32.99 7.31
N HIS A 335 -21.31 -32.83 8.25
CA HIS A 335 -22.32 -31.78 8.21
C HIS A 335 -22.27 -30.85 9.44
N ASP A 336 -22.43 -29.54 9.16
CA ASP A 336 -23.21 -28.56 9.94
C ASP A 336 -22.60 -27.78 11.13
N GLN A 337 -23.29 -26.67 11.44
CA GLN A 337 -23.32 -25.82 12.64
C GLN A 337 -22.22 -24.77 12.89
N GLU A 338 -22.53 -23.52 12.50
CA GLU A 338 -22.11 -22.31 13.22
C GLU A 338 -22.72 -22.26 14.63
N PRO A 339 -22.04 -21.60 15.58
CA PRO A 339 -22.69 -20.75 16.56
C PRO A 339 -22.24 -19.28 16.43
N SER A 340 -23.20 -18.37 16.46
CA SER A 340 -22.99 -16.92 16.34
C SER A 340 -22.50 -16.27 17.64
N GLN A 341 -21.70 -15.20 17.53
CA GLN A 341 -21.58 -14.18 18.57
C GLN A 341 -21.14 -12.83 18.00
N GLU A 342 -21.81 -11.75 18.41
CA GLU A 342 -21.52 -10.38 17.99
C GLU A 342 -20.33 -9.79 18.75
N TYR A 343 -19.35 -9.23 18.04
CA TYR A 343 -18.45 -8.24 18.60
C TYR A 343 -18.30 -7.07 17.62
N ARG A 344 -18.67 -5.86 18.06
CA ARG A 344 -18.43 -4.60 17.35
C ARG A 344 -16.98 -4.18 17.58
N GLU A 345 -16.23 -3.94 16.52
CA GLU A 345 -15.00 -3.14 16.56
C GLU A 345 -15.18 -1.90 15.67
N ASN A 346 -14.73 -0.76 16.17
CA ASN A 346 -14.84 0.52 15.47
C ASN A 346 -13.51 0.81 14.76
N ASN A 347 -13.50 0.84 13.43
CA ASN A 347 -12.30 1.17 12.65
C ASN A 347 -12.10 2.70 12.54
N ASP A 348 -11.53 3.30 13.57
CA ASP A 348 -10.88 4.63 13.50
C ASP A 348 -9.37 4.48 13.22
N GLU A 349 -9.01 3.98 12.03
CA GLU A 349 -7.61 3.90 11.58
C GLU A 349 -7.21 5.15 10.79
N GLN A 350 -6.60 6.13 11.47
CA GLN A 350 -5.97 7.29 10.84
C GLN A 350 -4.56 6.95 10.34
N GLU A 351 -4.42 6.55 9.08
CA GLU A 351 -3.11 6.37 8.43
C GLU A 351 -2.48 7.73 8.04
N ASP A 352 -1.63 8.26 8.91
CA ASP A 352 -0.96 9.57 8.78
C ASP A 352 0.26 9.52 7.80
N GLU A 353 0.04 9.10 6.56
CA GLU A 353 1.03 8.95 5.47
C GLU A 353 1.55 10.33 4.97
N SER A 354 2.42 10.97 5.76
CA SER A 354 3.02 12.26 5.40
C SER A 354 4.49 12.41 5.83
N SER A 355 5.40 11.52 5.38
CA SER A 355 6.81 11.56 5.84
C SER A 355 7.93 11.41 4.81
N SER A 356 7.78 11.94 3.59
CA SER A 356 8.96 12.35 2.82
C SER A 356 9.72 13.48 3.54
N SER A 357 11.06 13.45 3.49
CA SER A 357 11.92 14.49 4.08
C SER A 357 13.19 14.67 3.24
N SER A 358 13.40 15.89 2.75
CA SER A 358 14.40 16.20 1.72
C SER A 358 15.85 16.01 2.20
N PRO A 359 16.76 15.54 1.33
CA PRO A 359 18.19 15.50 1.61
C PRO A 359 18.84 16.88 1.45
N THR A 360 19.99 17.09 2.10
CA THR A 360 20.91 18.20 1.81
C THR A 360 22.17 17.64 1.15
N ARG A 361 22.55 18.11 -0.04
CA ARG A 361 23.85 17.84 -0.66
C ARG A 361 24.16 18.93 -1.70
N GLU A 362 25.10 19.79 -1.36
CA GLU A 362 25.76 20.70 -2.30
C GLU A 362 26.94 19.98 -2.99
N GLY A 363 27.46 20.57 -4.08
CA GLY A 363 28.84 20.34 -4.52
C GLY A 363 29.07 19.29 -5.60
N SER A 364 28.73 19.64 -6.85
CA SER A 364 29.42 19.19 -8.07
C SER A 364 29.51 20.40 -9.02
N THR A 365 30.69 20.69 -9.55
CA THR A 365 31.02 22.03 -10.07
C THR A 365 31.24 22.05 -11.59
N LEU A 366 30.50 22.90 -12.31
CA LEU A 366 30.82 23.39 -13.65
C LEU A 366 30.48 24.90 -13.74
N PRO A 367 31.08 25.66 -14.69
CA PRO A 367 31.38 27.08 -14.46
C PRO A 367 30.24 28.06 -14.78
N PRO A 368 30.16 29.20 -14.08
CA PRO A 368 29.27 30.30 -14.44
C PRO A 368 29.96 31.27 -15.43
N GLU A 369 29.35 31.41 -16.60
CA GLU A 369 29.50 32.57 -17.48
C GLU A 369 28.09 33.11 -17.80
N LEU A 370 28.00 34.38 -18.19
CA LEU A 370 26.74 35.07 -18.54
C LEU A 370 25.65 35.11 -17.43
N PHE A 371 25.82 35.98 -16.44
CA PHE A 371 24.76 36.93 -16.03
C PHE A 371 25.35 38.10 -15.24
N SER A 372 25.61 39.22 -15.93
CA SER A 372 26.26 40.40 -15.37
C SER A 372 25.28 41.52 -15.04
N TRP A 373 25.28 41.98 -13.79
CA TRP A 373 24.66 43.26 -13.37
C TRP A 373 25.69 44.13 -12.60
N PRO A 374 25.49 45.46 -12.51
CA PRO A 374 26.61 46.40 -12.41
C PRO A 374 27.43 46.39 -11.11
N ARG A 375 28.74 46.63 -11.24
CA ARG A 375 29.65 46.89 -10.11
C ARG A 375 29.31 48.23 -9.43
N PHE A 376 29.24 48.22 -8.11
CA PHE A 376 29.69 49.36 -7.31
C PHE A 376 31.06 49.02 -6.70
N SER A 377 32.04 49.88 -6.93
CA SER A 377 33.41 49.72 -6.46
C SER A 377 33.62 50.30 -5.07
N ASN A 378 34.27 49.56 -4.18
CA ASN A 378 35.03 50.14 -3.06
C ASN A 378 36.18 49.19 -2.68
N THR A 379 37.41 49.71 -2.67
CA THR A 379 38.65 48.98 -2.36
C THR A 379 39.01 49.10 -0.88
N PRO A 380 39.41 48.01 -0.19
CA PRO A 380 39.86 48.07 1.20
C PRO A 380 41.35 48.48 1.33
N PRO A 381 41.74 49.22 2.38
CA PRO A 381 43.15 49.44 2.74
C PRO A 381 43.77 48.24 3.50
N PRO A 382 45.11 48.11 3.53
CA PRO A 382 45.80 46.86 3.92
C PRO A 382 46.16 46.74 5.42
N SER A 383 46.56 45.53 5.82
CA SER A 383 47.04 45.15 7.16
C SER A 383 48.56 45.37 7.36
N PRO A 384 49.04 45.55 8.60
CA PRO A 384 50.47 45.53 8.92
C PRO A 384 50.97 44.24 9.62
N LEU A 385 51.89 43.57 8.93
CA LEU A 385 53.14 42.94 9.43
C LEU A 385 53.16 41.73 10.39
N GLN A 386 54.13 40.85 10.08
CA GLN A 386 54.54 39.62 10.79
C GLN A 386 55.40 39.92 12.03
N MET A 387 55.55 38.92 12.92
CA MET A 387 56.83 38.56 13.57
C MET A 387 56.92 37.04 13.79
N SER A 388 58.12 36.53 14.11
CA SER A 388 58.52 35.12 13.91
C SER A 388 59.10 34.39 15.14
N LEU A 389 59.12 33.05 15.07
CA LEU A 389 59.81 32.07 15.95
C LEU A 389 61.36 32.13 15.77
N PRO A 390 62.24 31.34 16.45
CA PRO A 390 62.08 30.20 17.42
C PRO A 390 62.95 30.40 18.72
N PRO A 391 63.60 29.43 19.45
CA PRO A 391 63.54 27.95 19.52
C PRO A 391 63.49 27.29 20.95
N LEU A 392 63.58 25.95 21.01
CA LEU A 392 63.88 25.04 22.16
C LEU A 392 65.43 24.83 22.30
N PRO A 393 66.05 23.92 23.13
CA PRO A 393 65.60 22.80 24.02
C PRO A 393 66.35 22.81 25.41
N PRO A 394 66.81 21.71 26.12
CA PRO A 394 66.58 20.24 26.11
C PRO A 394 66.41 19.52 27.50
N THR A 395 66.58 18.17 27.51
CA THR A 395 67.06 17.23 28.57
C THR A 395 66.15 16.56 29.64
N ASP A 396 66.04 15.21 29.52
CA ASP A 396 66.00 14.16 30.57
C ASP A 396 67.40 13.99 31.25
N PRO A 397 67.73 13.08 32.23
CA PRO A 397 67.06 11.84 32.70
C PRO A 397 67.15 11.52 34.24
N PHE A 398 67.04 10.22 34.62
CA PHE A 398 67.24 9.56 35.94
C PHE A 398 66.10 9.65 37.00
N VAL A 399 66.03 8.81 38.06
CA VAL A 399 65.99 7.32 38.20
C VAL A 399 65.94 6.93 39.70
N ASN A 400 65.25 5.82 40.04
CA ASN A 400 65.32 5.01 41.30
C ASN A 400 64.83 5.54 42.68
N SER A 401 63.81 4.82 43.19
CA SER A 401 63.85 4.01 44.44
C SER A 401 63.29 4.51 45.79
N ALA A 402 63.05 3.51 46.68
CA ALA A 402 62.89 3.55 48.15
C ALA A 402 61.55 4.01 48.80
N SER A 403 60.68 3.01 49.05
CA SER A 403 59.98 2.68 50.34
C SER A 403 59.95 3.71 51.50
N ARG A 404 58.88 3.82 52.32
CA ARG A 404 58.35 2.76 53.23
C ARG A 404 57.16 3.28 54.08
N SER A 405 56.24 2.39 54.52
CA SER A 405 55.25 2.55 55.65
C SER A 405 54.16 3.65 55.51
N GLN A 406 52.96 3.64 56.13
CA GLN A 406 52.06 2.70 56.88
C GLN A 406 50.67 3.43 57.03
N THR A 407 49.50 2.94 57.50
CA THR A 407 48.98 1.68 58.10
C THR A 407 47.43 1.63 57.96
N GLY A 408 46.81 0.44 58.01
CA GLY A 408 45.34 0.24 58.22
C GLY A 408 44.44 0.37 56.99
N SER A 409 43.29 -0.31 56.85
CA SER A 409 42.63 -1.33 57.70
C SER A 409 41.77 -2.30 56.85
N ALA A 410 41.47 -3.50 57.35
CA ALA A 410 40.59 -4.52 56.72
C ALA A 410 39.17 -4.54 57.38
N PRO A 411 38.18 -5.42 57.02
CA PRO A 411 38.29 -6.90 57.20
C PRO A 411 37.44 -7.85 56.28
N SER A 412 37.81 -9.14 56.27
CA SER A 412 36.93 -10.36 56.17
C SER A 412 36.07 -10.61 54.89
N PRO A 413 35.64 -11.87 54.58
CA PRO A 413 35.62 -13.10 55.42
C PRO A 413 36.37 -14.34 54.86
N SER A 414 36.31 -15.41 55.67
CA SER A 414 37.08 -16.69 55.66
C SER A 414 36.28 -17.87 55.01
N PRO A 415 36.66 -19.19 55.09
CA PRO A 415 37.83 -19.85 55.73
C PRO A 415 38.51 -21.03 54.96
N SER A 416 39.55 -21.64 55.58
CA SER A 416 40.14 -23.01 55.38
C SER A 416 41.01 -23.25 54.11
N GLN A 417 42.34 -23.50 54.17
CA GLN A 417 43.15 -24.63 54.72
C GLN A 417 43.18 -25.90 53.81
N LEU A 418 44.29 -26.61 53.51
CA LEU A 418 45.73 -26.56 53.91
C LEU A 418 46.66 -27.39 52.96
N GLY A 419 47.99 -27.08 52.89
CA GLY A 419 49.15 -27.98 52.55
C GLY A 419 49.35 -28.48 51.09
N LEU A 420 50.48 -28.33 50.34
CA LEU A 420 51.96 -28.37 50.56
C LEU A 420 52.53 -29.80 50.82
N ASP A 421 53.67 -30.28 50.26
CA ASP A 421 54.65 -29.69 49.30
C ASP A 421 55.66 -30.69 48.64
N VAL A 422 56.35 -30.24 47.55
CA VAL A 422 57.77 -30.47 47.09
C VAL A 422 58.42 -31.86 46.76
N PHE A 423 58.94 -31.94 45.51
CA PHE A 423 60.20 -32.49 44.87
C PHE A 423 61.39 -33.09 45.69
N PRO A 424 62.54 -33.59 45.13
CA PRO A 424 63.06 -33.69 43.72
C PRO A 424 63.62 -35.10 43.29
N SER A 425 64.70 -35.18 42.47
CA SER A 425 65.18 -36.34 41.66
C SER A 425 66.66 -36.79 41.91
N PRO A 426 67.16 -37.91 41.31
CA PRO A 426 68.33 -38.69 41.80
C PRO A 426 69.60 -38.67 40.92
N THR A 427 70.68 -39.37 41.33
CA THR A 427 71.81 -39.95 40.53
C THR A 427 72.83 -40.69 41.45
N PRO A 428 73.86 -41.43 40.97
CA PRO A 428 74.02 -42.21 39.72
C PRO A 428 74.66 -43.62 39.92
N SER A 429 74.89 -44.32 38.78
CA SER A 429 75.91 -45.36 38.52
C SER A 429 75.50 -46.85 38.55
N ASP A 430 75.47 -47.41 37.34
CA ASP A 430 75.07 -48.73 36.87
C ASP A 430 75.50 -49.99 37.66
N ARG A 431 74.55 -50.94 37.79
CA ARG A 431 74.80 -52.36 37.49
C ARG A 431 73.53 -53.12 37.09
N VAL A 432 73.68 -54.05 36.13
CA VAL A 432 72.71 -55.08 35.69
C VAL A 432 71.39 -54.57 35.08
N ARG A 433 71.52 -54.12 33.82
CA ARG A 433 70.45 -53.93 32.83
C ARG A 433 69.67 -55.23 32.53
N THR A 434 68.64 -55.58 33.31
CA THR A 434 67.59 -56.55 32.88
C THR A 434 66.24 -56.50 33.60
N LYS A 435 66.11 -55.95 34.83
CA LYS A 435 64.82 -55.93 35.57
C LYS A 435 64.04 -54.60 35.50
N ALA A 436 64.70 -53.47 35.23
CA ALA A 436 64.03 -52.16 35.14
C ALA A 436 63.02 -52.08 33.97
N THR A 437 63.38 -52.64 32.81
CA THR A 437 62.60 -52.55 31.57
C THR A 437 61.24 -53.27 31.61
N SER A 438 61.04 -54.25 32.50
CA SER A 438 59.74 -54.93 32.66
C SER A 438 58.80 -54.18 33.62
N ALA A 439 59.34 -53.65 34.73
CA ALA A 439 58.58 -52.82 35.67
C ALA A 439 58.16 -51.48 35.05
N GLN A 440 59.08 -50.78 34.36
CA GLN A 440 58.77 -49.52 33.68
C GLN A 440 57.77 -49.72 32.53
N ARG A 441 57.82 -50.84 31.78
CA ARG A 441 56.78 -51.18 30.79
C ARG A 441 55.41 -51.42 31.44
N ARG A 442 55.34 -52.03 32.63
CA ARG A 442 54.07 -52.20 33.37
C ARG A 442 53.51 -50.86 33.85
N CYS A 443 54.31 -50.03 34.53
CA CYS A 443 53.86 -48.70 34.98
C CYS A 443 53.49 -47.77 33.82
N SER A 444 54.25 -47.79 32.71
CA SER A 444 53.87 -47.11 31.46
C SER A 444 52.52 -47.58 30.96
N GLY A 445 52.27 -48.89 30.89
CA GLY A 445 50.98 -49.46 30.49
C GLY A 445 49.81 -49.04 31.39
N TYR A 446 50.03 -48.94 32.72
CA TYR A 446 49.01 -48.42 33.64
C TYR A 446 48.77 -46.91 33.47
N MET A 447 49.81 -46.10 33.28
CA MET A 447 49.67 -44.67 32.96
C MET A 447 48.90 -44.47 31.66
N THR A 448 49.29 -45.14 30.57
CA THR A 448 48.60 -45.05 29.27
C THR A 448 47.14 -45.50 29.36
N ARG A 449 46.84 -46.56 30.13
CA ARG A 449 45.45 -46.99 30.38
C ARG A 449 44.66 -45.98 31.22
N SER A 450 45.29 -45.32 32.19
CA SER A 450 44.66 -44.25 32.99
C SER A 450 44.34 -43.02 32.13
N SER A 451 45.31 -42.54 31.35
CA SER A 451 45.11 -41.44 30.39
C SER A 451 44.07 -41.80 29.32
N SER A 452 44.05 -43.04 28.82
CA SER A 452 43.03 -43.54 27.89
C SER A 452 41.64 -43.58 28.54
N ALA A 453 41.51 -44.08 29.77
CA ALA A 453 40.25 -44.07 30.51
C ALA A 453 39.75 -42.64 30.80
N GLN A 454 40.64 -41.69 31.06
CA GLN A 454 40.29 -40.28 31.25
C GLN A 454 39.90 -39.62 29.91
N SER A 455 40.58 -39.93 28.82
CA SER A 455 40.21 -39.52 27.46
C SER A 455 38.83 -40.07 27.05
N LEU A 456 38.53 -41.33 27.36
CA LEU A 456 37.22 -41.94 27.14
C LEU A 456 36.11 -41.29 27.97
N LYS A 457 36.39 -40.84 29.21
CA LYS A 457 35.42 -40.04 29.99
C LYS A 457 35.13 -38.68 29.34
N VAL A 458 36.15 -38.00 28.83
CA VAL A 458 35.97 -36.74 28.08
C VAL A 458 35.18 -36.97 26.80
N MET A 459 35.51 -38.02 26.04
CA MET A 459 34.79 -38.42 24.83
C MET A 459 33.33 -38.82 25.11
N LEU A 460 33.05 -39.47 26.25
CA LEU A 460 31.69 -39.81 26.68
C LEU A 460 30.91 -38.58 27.16
N ALA A 461 31.58 -37.56 27.73
CA ALA A 461 30.97 -36.27 28.03
C ALA A 461 30.67 -35.46 26.74
N GLN A 462 31.60 -35.49 25.79
CA GLN A 462 31.46 -34.91 24.44
C GLN A 462 30.25 -35.51 23.71
N LEU A 463 30.17 -36.85 23.61
CA LEU A 463 29.05 -37.57 23.00
C LEU A 463 27.71 -37.35 23.72
N LYS A 464 27.72 -37.12 25.05
CA LYS A 464 26.51 -36.70 25.77
C LYS A 464 26.09 -35.29 25.41
N ALA A 465 27.02 -34.34 25.30
CA ALA A 465 26.72 -32.97 24.87
C ALA A 465 26.22 -32.93 23.42
N GLU A 466 26.80 -33.73 22.52
CA GLU A 466 26.36 -33.88 21.13
C GLU A 466 24.97 -34.53 21.04
N ARG A 467 24.70 -35.57 21.83
CA ARG A 467 23.35 -36.15 21.99
C ARG A 467 22.34 -35.12 22.51
N ASP A 468 22.73 -34.31 23.50
CA ASP A 468 21.82 -33.36 24.14
C ASP A 468 21.57 -32.13 23.25
N ALA A 469 22.55 -31.75 22.41
CA ALA A 469 22.36 -30.80 21.31
C ALA A 469 21.47 -31.39 20.20
N ALA A 470 21.63 -32.66 19.83
CA ALA A 470 20.75 -33.33 18.86
C ALA A 470 19.31 -33.43 19.39
N ASN A 471 19.12 -33.76 20.66
CA ASN A 471 17.82 -33.74 21.33
C ASN A 471 17.20 -32.33 21.34
N ALA A 472 18.01 -31.28 21.52
CA ALA A 472 17.55 -29.89 21.40
C ALA A 472 17.14 -29.55 19.95
N HIS A 473 17.91 -29.97 18.94
CA HIS A 473 17.54 -29.83 17.52
C HIS A 473 16.24 -30.58 17.18
N CYS A 474 16.06 -31.82 17.64
CA CYS A 474 14.80 -32.56 17.48
C CYS A 474 13.63 -31.91 18.22
N THR A 475 13.88 -31.29 19.37
CA THR A 475 12.85 -30.53 20.12
C THR A 475 12.44 -29.27 19.38
N LEU A 476 13.40 -28.52 18.82
CA LEU A 476 13.15 -27.34 17.99
C LEU A 476 12.40 -27.73 16.71
N ALA A 477 12.86 -28.76 15.99
CA ALA A 477 12.19 -29.27 14.80
C ALA A 477 10.75 -29.77 15.08
N ARG A 478 10.48 -30.36 16.26
CA ARG A 478 9.12 -30.69 16.70
C ARG A 478 8.30 -29.43 16.98
N CYS A 479 8.86 -28.43 17.67
CA CYS A 479 8.17 -27.16 17.89
C CYS A 479 7.88 -26.40 16.60
N ASP A 480 8.80 -26.39 15.63
CA ASP A 480 8.60 -25.84 14.30
C ASP A 480 7.55 -26.63 13.51
N ALA A 481 7.53 -27.96 13.59
CA ALA A 481 6.48 -28.79 12.98
C ALA A 481 5.09 -28.54 13.61
N GLU A 482 5.02 -28.40 14.94
CA GLU A 482 3.79 -28.04 15.66
C GLU A 482 3.32 -26.62 15.30
N ASP A 483 4.25 -25.67 15.10
CA ASP A 483 3.93 -24.32 14.65
C ASP A 483 3.55 -24.28 13.16
N ILE A 484 4.13 -25.12 12.31
CA ILE A 484 3.69 -25.34 10.93
C ILE A 484 2.28 -25.92 10.91
N GLN A 485 1.96 -26.90 11.77
CA GLN A 485 0.59 -27.42 11.92
C GLN A 485 -0.41 -26.35 12.41
N LYS A 486 -0.03 -25.51 13.39
CA LYS A 486 -0.86 -24.36 13.81
C LYS A 486 -1.07 -23.33 12.70
N ARG A 487 -0.08 -23.15 11.81
CA ARG A 487 -0.15 -22.25 10.65
C ARG A 487 -0.94 -22.85 9.49
N SER A 488 -0.90 -24.18 9.27
CA SER A 488 -1.65 -24.86 8.22
C SER A 488 -3.11 -25.17 8.60
N GLY A 489 -3.40 -25.37 9.89
CA GLY A 489 -4.78 -25.50 10.40
C GLY A 489 -5.64 -24.26 10.14
N ASN A 490 -5.01 -23.08 10.03
CA ASN A 490 -5.66 -21.84 9.60
C ASN A 490 -5.66 -21.70 8.06
N HIS A 491 -6.33 -22.62 7.37
CA HIS A 491 -6.55 -22.49 5.93
C HIS A 491 -7.47 -21.31 5.61
N ARG A 492 -6.85 -20.18 5.23
CA ARG A 492 -7.32 -19.19 4.26
C ARG A 492 -8.84 -18.87 4.30
N LYS A 493 -9.21 -17.84 5.07
CA LYS A 493 -10.02 -16.78 4.42
C LYS A 493 -9.19 -16.24 3.24
N PRO A 494 -9.79 -15.88 2.09
CA PRO A 494 -9.05 -15.28 1.00
C PRO A 494 -8.58 -13.87 1.40
N GLN A 495 -7.40 -13.79 2.02
CA GLN A 495 -6.65 -12.55 2.02
C GLN A 495 -6.47 -12.12 0.57
N ARG A 496 -6.98 -10.94 0.21
CA ARG A 496 -6.47 -10.18 -0.94
C ARG A 496 -5.08 -9.62 -0.61
N GLY A 497 -4.16 -10.51 -0.24
CA GLY A 497 -2.74 -10.22 -0.32
C GLY A 497 -2.40 -10.17 -1.80
N THR A 498 -2.23 -8.97 -2.34
CA THR A 498 -1.70 -8.76 -3.68
C THR A 498 -0.22 -9.10 -3.70
N THR A 499 0.08 -10.40 -3.61
CA THR A 499 1.40 -10.98 -3.87
C THR A 499 1.70 -10.88 -5.36
N LYS A 500 2.00 -9.66 -5.81
CA LYS A 500 2.58 -9.32 -7.11
C LYS A 500 4.03 -8.89 -6.86
N PRO A 501 4.97 -9.85 -6.67
CA PRO A 501 6.36 -9.57 -6.33
C PRO A 501 7.22 -9.18 -7.55
N THR A 502 6.67 -9.21 -8.76
CA THR A 502 7.34 -8.95 -10.03
C THR A 502 6.77 -7.72 -10.72
N ALA A 503 7.58 -7.10 -11.59
CA ALA A 503 7.04 -6.24 -12.64
C ALA A 503 6.20 -7.07 -13.61
N GLN A 504 5.21 -6.46 -14.26
CA GLN A 504 4.36 -7.17 -15.21
C GLN A 504 3.65 -6.20 -16.17
N PHE A 505 3.87 -6.40 -17.46
CA PHE A 505 3.12 -5.77 -18.55
C PHE A 505 1.61 -6.06 -18.42
N LEU A 506 0.76 -5.05 -18.60
CA LEU A 506 -0.70 -5.24 -18.64
C LEU A 506 -1.25 -5.43 -20.07
N THR A 507 -0.53 -4.92 -21.09
CA THR A 507 -0.97 -4.92 -22.49
C THR A 507 0.12 -5.37 -23.47
N HIS A 508 0.91 -6.37 -23.08
CA HIS A 508 1.90 -7.00 -23.97
C HIS A 508 1.21 -7.83 -25.07
N PRO A 509 1.57 -7.74 -26.37
CA PRO A 509 0.81 -8.36 -27.46
C PRO A 509 0.49 -9.86 -27.34
N GLU A 510 1.35 -10.65 -26.70
CA GLU A 510 1.12 -12.08 -26.46
C GLU A 510 -0.08 -12.35 -25.52
N LEU A 511 -0.46 -11.38 -24.69
CA LEU A 511 -1.63 -11.45 -23.82
C LEU A 511 -2.94 -11.16 -24.57
N LYS A 512 -2.90 -10.79 -25.85
CA LYS A 512 -4.07 -10.34 -26.62
C LYS A 512 -5.17 -11.40 -26.67
N ALA A 513 -4.83 -12.65 -27.01
CA ALA A 513 -5.82 -13.73 -27.08
C ALA A 513 -6.49 -14.01 -25.70
N VAL A 514 -5.72 -13.91 -24.61
CA VAL A 514 -6.24 -14.06 -23.24
C VAL A 514 -7.15 -12.88 -22.87
N PHE A 515 -6.82 -11.67 -23.33
CA PHE A 515 -7.66 -10.48 -23.13
C PHE A 515 -8.97 -10.59 -23.91
N GLU A 516 -8.92 -10.93 -25.20
CA GLU A 516 -10.09 -11.11 -26.07
C GLU A 516 -11.04 -12.19 -25.52
N GLN A 517 -10.49 -13.31 -25.03
CA GLN A 517 -11.30 -14.32 -24.34
C GLN A 517 -11.98 -13.73 -23.09
N GLN A 518 -11.24 -13.10 -22.18
CA GLN A 518 -11.82 -12.49 -20.97
C GLN A 518 -12.84 -11.38 -21.30
N GLU A 519 -12.70 -10.68 -22.41
CA GLU A 519 -13.65 -9.65 -22.84
C GLU A 519 -14.95 -10.28 -23.37
N THR A 520 -14.88 -11.37 -24.15
CA THR A 520 -16.09 -12.10 -24.58
C THR A 520 -16.83 -12.73 -23.39
N GLU A 521 -16.12 -13.36 -22.44
CA GLU A 521 -16.71 -13.89 -21.20
C GLU A 521 -17.38 -12.79 -20.36
N ARG A 522 -16.78 -11.59 -20.27
CA ARG A 522 -17.37 -10.44 -19.58
C ARG A 522 -18.59 -9.88 -20.30
N LYS A 523 -18.56 -9.76 -21.63
CA LYS A 523 -19.70 -9.29 -22.44
C LYS A 523 -20.90 -10.24 -22.33
N GLU A 524 -20.66 -11.55 -22.39
CA GLU A 524 -21.67 -12.58 -22.19
C GLU A 524 -22.27 -12.49 -20.78
N LYS A 525 -21.43 -12.45 -19.73
CA LYS A 525 -21.93 -12.29 -18.36
C LYS A 525 -22.73 -11.00 -18.17
N ALA A 526 -22.27 -9.88 -18.72
CA ALA A 526 -22.97 -8.61 -18.63
C ALA A 526 -24.36 -8.68 -19.29
N ARG A 527 -24.49 -9.34 -20.46
CA ARG A 527 -25.79 -9.59 -21.10
C ARG A 527 -26.70 -10.44 -20.21
N ILE A 528 -26.18 -11.55 -19.69
CA ILE A 528 -26.93 -12.45 -18.80
C ILE A 528 -27.43 -11.70 -17.56
N ASP A 529 -26.61 -10.84 -16.96
CA ASP A 529 -26.99 -10.11 -15.75
C ASP A 529 -27.94 -8.92 -16.04
N THR A 530 -27.88 -8.28 -17.22
CA THR A 530 -28.92 -7.30 -17.64
C THR A 530 -30.25 -7.98 -18.01
N GLU A 531 -30.22 -9.16 -18.63
CA GLU A 531 -31.40 -9.94 -18.98
C GLU A 531 -32.15 -10.43 -17.72
N LYS A 532 -31.44 -10.88 -16.68
CA LYS A 532 -32.02 -11.19 -15.36
C LYS A 532 -32.70 -9.98 -14.73
N GLU A 533 -32.05 -8.82 -14.73
CA GLU A 533 -32.61 -7.63 -14.09
C GLU A 533 -33.81 -7.09 -14.87
N ALA A 534 -33.81 -7.18 -16.21
CA ALA A 534 -34.97 -6.88 -17.04
C ALA A 534 -36.13 -7.85 -16.78
N SER A 535 -35.87 -9.16 -16.71
CA SER A 535 -36.88 -10.18 -16.35
C SER A 535 -37.48 -9.94 -14.97
N LYS A 536 -36.65 -9.57 -13.99
CA LYS A 536 -37.08 -9.22 -12.63
C LYS A 536 -37.93 -7.95 -12.60
N GLN A 537 -37.55 -6.91 -13.35
CA GLN A 537 -38.37 -5.70 -13.49
C GLN A 537 -39.72 -5.98 -14.18
N GLN A 538 -39.76 -6.89 -15.15
CA GLN A 538 -41.01 -7.34 -15.77
C GLN A 538 -41.90 -8.11 -14.79
N GLU A 539 -41.32 -9.01 -13.98
CA GLU A 539 -42.04 -9.74 -12.93
C GLU A 539 -42.61 -8.79 -11.86
N ASP A 540 -41.80 -7.87 -11.33
CA ASP A 540 -42.24 -6.88 -10.35
C ASP A 540 -43.28 -5.90 -10.93
N THR A 541 -43.19 -5.55 -12.22
CA THR A 541 -44.23 -4.76 -12.90
C THR A 541 -45.54 -5.52 -12.95
N ALA A 542 -45.54 -6.79 -13.39
CA ALA A 542 -46.74 -7.63 -13.45
C ALA A 542 -47.35 -7.88 -12.05
N ARG A 543 -46.51 -8.12 -11.04
CA ARG A 543 -46.89 -8.23 -9.62
C ARG A 543 -47.59 -6.96 -9.14
N ASN A 544 -47.05 -5.78 -9.45
CA ASN A 544 -47.66 -4.50 -9.08
C ASN A 544 -48.98 -4.23 -9.83
N THR A 545 -49.09 -4.57 -11.13
CA THR A 545 -50.35 -4.48 -11.88
C THR A 545 -51.44 -5.38 -11.25
N GLN A 546 -51.10 -6.62 -10.89
CA GLN A 546 -52.03 -7.53 -10.21
C GLN A 546 -52.49 -6.98 -8.85
N ILE A 547 -51.56 -6.43 -8.05
CA ILE A 547 -51.89 -5.77 -6.77
C ILE A 547 -52.87 -4.61 -6.98
N THR A 548 -52.69 -3.78 -8.02
CA THR A 548 -53.62 -2.69 -8.36
C THR A 548 -55.01 -3.21 -8.75
N ILE A 549 -55.10 -4.26 -9.58
CA ILE A 549 -56.37 -4.87 -9.97
C ILE A 549 -57.11 -5.43 -8.74
N GLU A 550 -56.41 -6.17 -7.88
CA GLU A 550 -56.98 -6.70 -6.64
C GLU A 550 -57.40 -5.59 -5.67
N THR A 551 -56.64 -4.50 -5.59
CA THR A 551 -56.96 -3.31 -4.77
C THR A 551 -58.29 -2.67 -5.17
N VAL A 552 -58.69 -2.76 -6.44
CA VAL A 552 -59.99 -2.28 -6.92
C VAL A 552 -61.10 -3.35 -6.82
N MET A 553 -60.82 -4.60 -7.20
CA MET A 553 -61.87 -5.61 -7.45
C MET A 553 -62.02 -6.70 -6.38
N LYS A 554 -61.04 -6.92 -5.50
CA LYS A 554 -61.08 -8.03 -4.53
C LYS A 554 -62.14 -7.80 -3.46
N VAL A 555 -62.93 -8.84 -3.18
CA VAL A 555 -63.86 -8.95 -2.04
C VAL A 555 -63.17 -9.73 -0.94
N PHE A 556 -63.23 -9.23 0.29
CA PHE A 556 -62.56 -9.82 1.44
C PHE A 556 -63.54 -10.68 2.24
N ASP A 557 -63.64 -11.95 1.85
CA ASP A 557 -64.55 -12.98 2.37
C ASP A 557 -64.15 -13.51 3.77
N ARG A 558 -62.87 -13.41 4.12
CA ARG A 558 -62.29 -13.99 5.34
C ARG A 558 -62.01 -12.96 6.41
N SER A 559 -61.96 -13.41 7.66
CA SER A 559 -61.54 -12.58 8.80
C SER A 559 -60.13 -12.02 8.56
N PHE A 560 -59.92 -10.76 8.97
CA PHE A 560 -58.65 -10.06 8.85
C PHE A 560 -57.46 -10.87 9.42
N ALA A 561 -57.69 -11.65 10.50
CA ALA A 561 -56.68 -12.49 11.13
C ALA A 561 -56.12 -13.62 10.23
N SER A 562 -56.74 -13.89 9.08
CA SER A 562 -56.26 -14.88 8.11
C SER A 562 -55.21 -14.33 7.12
N TYR A 563 -55.19 -13.03 6.88
CA TYR A 563 -54.26 -12.41 5.93
C TYR A 563 -52.92 -12.09 6.60
N LYS A 564 -51.88 -12.87 6.25
CA LYS A 564 -50.55 -12.79 6.86
C LYS A 564 -49.43 -12.36 5.89
N ARG A 565 -49.67 -12.42 4.58
CA ARG A 565 -48.69 -12.02 3.55
C ARG A 565 -48.67 -10.51 3.38
N LYS A 566 -47.51 -9.92 3.08
CA LYS A 566 -47.39 -8.46 2.86
C LYS A 566 -48.27 -7.98 1.70
N GLU A 567 -48.35 -8.76 0.62
CA GLU A 567 -49.15 -8.46 -0.57
C GLU A 567 -50.65 -8.33 -0.24
N ASP A 568 -51.23 -9.32 0.46
CA ASP A 568 -52.65 -9.26 0.88
C ASP A 568 -52.93 -8.04 1.78
N LEU A 569 -51.98 -7.67 2.64
CA LEU A 569 -52.10 -6.52 3.54
C LEU A 569 -51.95 -5.18 2.79
N ILE A 570 -51.11 -5.11 1.76
CA ILE A 570 -51.03 -3.96 0.83
C ILE A 570 -52.36 -3.79 0.09
N VAL A 571 -52.90 -4.88 -0.45
CA VAL A 571 -54.20 -4.90 -1.16
C VAL A 571 -55.36 -4.49 -0.24
N ILE A 572 -55.37 -4.93 1.03
CA ILE A 572 -56.37 -4.49 2.02
C ILE A 572 -56.17 -3.01 2.38
N ALA A 573 -54.94 -2.55 2.61
CA ALA A 573 -54.66 -1.14 2.92
C ALA A 573 -55.11 -0.21 1.79
N GLY A 574 -54.71 -0.50 0.54
CA GLY A 574 -55.11 0.28 -0.63
C GLY A 574 -56.62 0.27 -0.86
N ALA A 575 -57.29 -0.88 -0.68
CA ALA A 575 -58.75 -0.97 -0.82
C ALA A 575 -59.53 -0.17 0.24
N LEU A 576 -58.89 0.12 1.38
CA LEU A 576 -59.40 0.98 2.45
C LEU A 576 -58.92 2.45 2.34
N GLY A 577 -58.22 2.82 1.25
CA GLY A 577 -57.65 4.17 1.07
C GLY A 577 -56.51 4.52 2.05
N LEU A 578 -55.90 3.51 2.68
CA LEU A 578 -54.80 3.68 3.63
C LEU A 578 -53.44 3.65 2.92
N PRO A 579 -52.42 4.36 3.44
CA PRO A 579 -51.05 4.23 2.96
C PRO A 579 -50.58 2.77 2.97
N ILE A 580 -49.93 2.35 1.88
CA ILE A 580 -49.49 0.97 1.62
C ILE A 580 -48.01 0.70 2.00
N ASP A 581 -47.32 1.73 2.48
CA ASP A 581 -45.91 1.72 2.86
C ASP A 581 -45.65 0.96 4.17
N GLY A 582 -44.39 0.56 4.38
CA GLY A 582 -43.88 0.08 5.67
C GLY A 582 -43.75 -1.43 5.82
N THR A 583 -43.68 -1.87 7.08
CA THR A 583 -43.50 -3.28 7.48
C THR A 583 -44.85 -3.98 7.64
N VAL A 584 -44.84 -5.32 7.60
CA VAL A 584 -46.04 -6.16 7.83
C VAL A 584 -46.72 -5.81 9.16
N LYS A 585 -45.95 -5.55 10.23
CA LYS A 585 -46.50 -5.14 11.53
C LYS A 585 -47.19 -3.77 11.46
N ALA A 586 -46.55 -2.77 10.84
CA ALA A 586 -47.11 -1.43 10.71
C ALA A 586 -48.42 -1.44 9.89
N LEU A 587 -48.45 -2.18 8.78
CA LEU A 587 -49.67 -2.37 7.98
C LEU A 587 -50.79 -3.05 8.79
N ILE A 588 -50.47 -4.10 9.55
CA ILE A 588 -51.44 -4.79 10.41
C ILE A 588 -52.02 -3.85 11.49
N GLU A 589 -51.20 -3.01 12.11
CA GLU A 589 -51.63 -2.06 13.14
C GLU A 589 -52.46 -0.91 12.54
N ARG A 590 -52.02 -0.36 11.40
CA ARG A 590 -52.73 0.68 10.62
C ARG A 590 -54.13 0.20 10.19
N ILE A 591 -54.24 -1.00 9.61
CA ILE A 591 -55.53 -1.57 9.17
C ILE A 591 -56.42 -1.90 10.38
N LYS A 592 -55.89 -2.50 11.45
CA LYS A 592 -56.66 -2.80 12.67
C LYS A 592 -57.27 -1.53 13.28
N SER A 593 -56.50 -0.46 13.39
CA SER A 593 -56.98 0.82 13.94
C SER A 593 -58.11 1.40 13.09
N HIS A 594 -57.97 1.37 11.76
CA HIS A 594 -59.02 1.85 10.86
C HIS A 594 -60.31 1.01 10.95
N LEU A 595 -60.22 -0.33 10.92
CA LEU A 595 -61.37 -1.23 11.07
C LEU A 595 -62.05 -1.11 12.45
N GLN A 596 -61.31 -0.73 13.51
CA GLN A 596 -61.90 -0.50 14.84
C GLN A 596 -62.68 0.82 14.92
N GLY A 597 -62.26 1.86 14.19
CA GLY A 597 -62.98 3.12 14.06
C GLY A 597 -64.21 3.00 13.14
N HIS A 598 -64.03 2.41 11.96
CA HIS A 598 -65.00 2.38 10.87
C HIS A 598 -65.83 1.09 10.84
N LYS A 599 -66.67 0.91 11.87
CA LYS A 599 -67.51 -0.29 12.05
C LYS A 599 -68.61 -0.42 10.99
N GLU A 600 -68.98 0.67 10.34
CA GLU A 600 -69.90 0.72 9.20
C GLU A 600 -69.41 -0.08 7.99
N LEU A 601 -68.09 -0.27 7.84
CA LEU A 601 -67.51 -1.13 6.80
C LEU A 601 -67.93 -2.60 6.93
N ALA A 602 -68.37 -3.05 8.12
CA ALA A 602 -68.92 -4.39 8.33
C ALA A 602 -70.26 -4.62 7.61
N ASN A 603 -70.92 -3.55 7.14
CA ASN A 603 -72.15 -3.62 6.33
C ASN A 603 -71.86 -3.57 4.82
N ASN A 604 -70.63 -3.23 4.41
CA ASN A 604 -70.24 -3.23 3.00
C ASN A 604 -69.89 -4.69 2.58
N PRO A 605 -70.57 -5.28 1.58
CA PRO A 605 -70.31 -6.66 1.14
C PRO A 605 -68.85 -6.92 0.76
N ARG A 606 -68.11 -5.89 0.33
CA ARG A 606 -66.69 -5.99 -0.03
C ARG A 606 -65.77 -6.24 1.17
N PHE A 607 -66.13 -5.76 2.36
CA PHE A 607 -65.27 -5.77 3.57
C PHE A 607 -65.86 -6.54 4.76
N ALA A 608 -67.13 -6.95 4.71
CA ALA A 608 -67.84 -7.60 5.81
C ALA A 608 -67.11 -8.85 6.38
N GLY A 609 -66.44 -9.62 5.53
CA GLY A 609 -65.68 -10.80 5.94
C GLY A 609 -64.49 -10.47 6.84
N LEU A 610 -63.84 -9.32 6.68
CA LEU A 610 -62.69 -8.88 7.51
C LEU A 610 -63.07 -8.83 9.00
N PHE A 611 -64.30 -8.44 9.30
CA PHE A 611 -64.87 -8.37 10.64
C PHE A 611 -65.28 -9.75 11.23
N GLY A 612 -65.09 -10.84 10.48
CA GLY A 612 -65.47 -12.19 10.89
C GLY A 612 -66.97 -12.49 10.80
N ARG A 613 -67.78 -11.60 10.21
CA ARG A 613 -69.19 -11.88 9.90
C ARG A 613 -69.28 -12.74 8.65
N ARG A 614 -69.89 -13.91 8.75
CA ARG A 614 -70.18 -14.77 7.60
C ARG A 614 -71.32 -14.14 6.80
N VAL A 615 -71.05 -13.74 5.56
CA VAL A 615 -72.09 -13.27 4.63
C VAL A 615 -73.07 -14.42 4.39
N GLN A 616 -74.34 -14.22 4.73
CA GLN A 616 -75.43 -15.11 4.31
C GLN A 616 -75.78 -14.78 2.86
N ALA A 617 -75.76 -15.78 1.99
CA ALA A 617 -76.27 -15.64 0.63
C ALA A 617 -77.81 -15.51 0.66
N PRO A 618 -78.43 -14.72 -0.24
CA PRO A 618 -79.87 -14.72 -0.40
C PRO A 618 -80.36 -16.09 -0.91
N GLU A 619 -81.46 -16.59 -0.36
CA GLU A 619 -82.03 -17.87 -0.77
C GLU A 619 -82.75 -17.75 -2.12
N GLY A 620 -82.54 -18.73 -3.01
CA GLY A 620 -83.45 -19.01 -4.14
C GLY A 620 -82.96 -18.68 -5.55
N CYS A 621 -82.13 -19.56 -6.13
CA CYS A 621 -82.37 -20.08 -7.48
C CYS A 621 -81.59 -21.38 -7.71
N SER A 622 -82.23 -22.41 -8.28
CA SER A 622 -81.64 -23.74 -8.48
C SER A 622 -81.50 -24.10 -9.97
N THR A 623 -80.38 -23.74 -10.59
CA THR A 623 -79.95 -24.31 -11.89
C THR A 623 -78.42 -24.40 -11.99
N PRO A 624 -77.85 -25.48 -12.55
CA PRO A 624 -76.43 -25.55 -12.89
C PRO A 624 -76.17 -24.83 -14.24
N GLY A 625 -75.21 -23.90 -14.26
CA GLY A 625 -74.77 -23.17 -15.45
C GLY A 625 -73.30 -23.46 -15.81
N PRO A 626 -72.86 -23.25 -17.07
CA PRO A 626 -71.70 -23.95 -17.59
C PRO A 626 -70.33 -23.32 -17.27
N SER A 627 -69.30 -24.16 -17.32
CA SER A 627 -67.90 -23.73 -17.41
C SER A 627 -67.63 -23.02 -18.74
N TYR A 628 -67.45 -21.70 -18.70
CA TYR A 628 -67.01 -20.91 -19.85
C TYR A 628 -65.54 -20.52 -19.73
N ASN A 629 -64.70 -21.07 -20.61
CA ASN A 629 -63.42 -20.44 -20.93
C ASN A 629 -63.72 -19.14 -21.70
N PHE A 630 -63.29 -17.99 -21.18
CA PHE A 630 -63.24 -16.76 -21.97
C PHE A 630 -61.78 -16.40 -22.27
N ASN A 631 -61.42 -16.60 -23.53
CA ASN A 631 -60.17 -16.11 -24.09
C ASN A 631 -60.35 -14.62 -24.42
N ILE A 632 -59.46 -13.75 -23.95
CA ILE A 632 -59.56 -12.28 -24.15
C ILE A 632 -58.30 -11.75 -24.83
N SER A 633 -58.11 -12.17 -26.07
CA SER A 633 -57.64 -11.24 -27.11
C SER A 633 -58.80 -10.31 -27.49
N GLU A 634 -58.51 -9.07 -27.87
CA GLU A 634 -59.47 -8.05 -28.34
C GLU A 634 -60.52 -7.55 -27.32
N ARG A 635 -60.13 -6.51 -26.55
CA ARG A 635 -60.82 -5.19 -26.50
C ARG A 635 -60.17 -4.27 -25.46
N ILE A 636 -59.23 -3.44 -25.92
CA ILE A 636 -58.81 -2.23 -25.20
C ILE A 636 -59.63 -1.07 -25.77
N LEU A 637 -60.31 -0.31 -24.91
CA LEU A 637 -60.95 0.94 -25.31
C LEU A 637 -59.90 2.07 -25.33
N PRO A 638 -59.92 2.98 -26.31
CA PRO A 638 -58.96 4.07 -26.38
C PRO A 638 -59.17 5.10 -25.26
N LEU A 639 -58.08 5.77 -24.86
CA LEU A 639 -58.09 6.87 -23.89
C LEU A 639 -58.83 8.11 -24.46
N PRO A 640 -59.46 8.93 -23.61
CA PRO A 640 -60.08 10.18 -24.04
C PRO A 640 -59.03 11.20 -24.50
N THR A 641 -59.34 11.89 -25.59
CA THR A 641 -58.59 13.04 -26.13
C THR A 641 -59.43 14.30 -26.06
N ASP A 642 -58.78 15.47 -26.10
CA ASP A 642 -59.48 16.73 -26.29
C ASP A 642 -60.01 16.90 -27.73
N GLU A 643 -60.70 18.02 -27.98
CA GLU A 643 -61.26 18.38 -29.30
C GLU A 643 -60.20 18.74 -30.37
N ASN A 644 -58.91 18.70 -30.02
CA ASN A 644 -57.78 18.79 -30.97
C ASN A 644 -57.02 17.46 -31.14
N GLY A 645 -57.45 16.38 -30.47
CA GLY A 645 -56.88 15.04 -30.59
C GLY A 645 -55.67 14.75 -29.69
N VAL A 646 -55.41 15.57 -28.67
CA VAL A 646 -54.31 15.35 -27.72
C VAL A 646 -54.78 14.50 -26.52
N THR A 647 -54.01 13.50 -26.14
CA THR A 647 -54.29 12.64 -24.97
C THR A 647 -54.06 13.39 -23.67
N ILE A 648 -55.14 13.72 -22.95
CA ILE A 648 -55.04 14.51 -21.72
C ILE A 648 -54.45 13.64 -20.61
N THR A 649 -53.33 14.09 -20.02
CA THR A 649 -52.70 13.47 -18.85
C THR A 649 -52.68 14.49 -17.72
N TYR A 650 -53.37 14.22 -16.62
CA TYR A 650 -53.45 15.12 -15.47
C TYR A 650 -52.27 14.85 -14.53
N TYR A 651 -51.66 15.90 -13.99
CA TYR A 651 -50.52 15.80 -13.06
C TYR A 651 -50.89 16.42 -11.72
N ASN A 652 -50.46 15.78 -10.62
CA ASN A 652 -50.63 16.32 -9.27
C ASN A 652 -49.57 17.39 -8.96
N GLU A 653 -49.69 18.06 -7.80
CA GLU A 653 -48.75 19.10 -7.34
C GLU A 653 -47.29 18.60 -7.13
N LEU A 654 -47.07 17.28 -7.22
CA LEU A 654 -45.75 16.63 -7.16
C LEU A 654 -45.26 16.13 -8.54
N GLY A 655 -45.94 16.50 -9.63
CA GLY A 655 -45.55 16.19 -11.00
C GLY A 655 -45.78 14.74 -11.44
N GLN A 656 -46.63 13.97 -10.74
CA GLN A 656 -46.95 12.59 -11.10
C GLN A 656 -48.28 12.50 -11.87
N PRO A 657 -48.35 11.70 -12.96
CA PRO A 657 -49.54 11.57 -13.78
C PRO A 657 -50.62 10.70 -13.09
N TYR A 658 -51.88 11.09 -13.26
CA TYR A 658 -53.05 10.32 -12.84
C TYR A 658 -54.20 10.47 -13.86
N TYR A 659 -55.16 9.54 -13.78
CA TYR A 659 -56.37 9.54 -14.61
C TYR A 659 -57.57 10.00 -13.79
N VAL A 660 -58.45 10.78 -14.42
CA VAL A 660 -59.79 11.08 -13.90
C VAL A 660 -60.74 9.95 -14.35
N LEU A 661 -61.63 9.52 -13.46
CA LEU A 661 -62.61 8.44 -13.68
C LEU A 661 -63.77 8.85 -14.60
#